data_AF-A0A6H5J7G1-F1
#
_entry.id   AF-A0A6H5J7G1-F1
#
_cell.length_a   1.000
_cell.length_b   1.000
_cell.length_c   1.000
_cell.angle_alpha   90.00
_cell.angle_beta   90.00
_cell.angle_gamma   90.00
#
_symmetry.space_group_name_H-M   'P 1'
#
loop_
_entity.id
_entity.type
_entity.pdbx_description
1 polymer ?
#
loop_
_entity_poly.entity_id
_entity_poly.type
_entity_poly.pdbx_seq_one_letter_code
_entity_poly.pdbx_strand_id
1 'polypeptide(L)'
;MATWDGSGMSQEDFMVKDEVIALDEDDQIVGHVNKYLSHRFVPGTPRGILHRAFSVFLFDQDGKLLLQKRAASKITFPNVWTNTCCSHPLFGYDRSEVDKPEDLKDGSVPGVKNAAVRKLAHELGIAAEDVPIDSFKFLTRLHYYAADAVTHGPNAPWGEHEIDYILFVQVDSSLSMTPHPDEVDAVKWVSLEEMDAMMNDNANLWSPWFRIIMERFAREWWLNLNDAINTDKYVDTVNIHRFDPPAKHRGGAGVTGLVEEGAKAATIDKSKKQGAYGKVPTIKAGKLAQLSHVDEVFAALWFKARGAFTNNLDQEDSDVAFCNDMLGKVSRSFAAVIRQLPKMLATDIVVFYLVLRGLDTVEDDMTAFDDIQVKIKLLTTFHETALVDRAWKLEGVGQGDERVLLERFSSVTAVFQSLSQGSQEVISDITKRMGAGMAEFVSKDLGQGTTSTVEYDKYCHYVAGLVGDGLTRLFVATGIEGQELLLAPELANSMGLFLQKTNIIRDYLEDYVDGRAFWPQDVWKKHAKTGQLGEFALPQFRENALACLNELVTDALALVPDCLAYMRQIKDPEVFRFCAIPQVMAIATLAEIYNNPDVFRGVVKIRKGLACRMILESGNLEGIFCWFNKLAEGIAARVPALDPCASRTTQVCKIAVDMTTPTGKALRTSRTKVVLYSVPVLLSAAYLYRR
;
A
#
# COMPACT_ATOMS: atom_id res chain seq x y z
N MET A 1 26.95 8.01 13.56
CA MET A 1 27.47 9.12 12.76
C MET A 1 28.69 8.58 12.03
N ALA A 2 28.58 8.50 10.71
CA ALA A 2 29.51 7.84 9.81
C ALA A 2 30.13 8.89 8.87
N THR A 3 31.46 8.93 8.84
CA THR A 3 32.21 9.69 7.83
C THR A 3 32.10 8.96 6.50
N TRP A 4 31.30 9.48 5.57
CA TRP A 4 31.33 9.06 4.17
C TRP A 4 32.71 9.41 3.59
N ASP A 5 33.51 8.40 3.19
CA ASP A 5 34.80 8.61 2.53
C ASP A 5 34.79 8.22 1.04
N GLY A 6 33.73 7.54 0.57
CA GLY A 6 33.52 7.13 -0.82
C GLY A 6 34.64 6.29 -1.44
N SER A 7 35.69 5.98 -0.68
CA SER A 7 36.97 5.55 -1.23
C SER A 7 36.96 4.05 -1.46
N GLY A 8 37.25 3.64 -2.70
CA GLY A 8 37.22 2.23 -3.09
C GLY A 8 35.83 1.59 -3.14
N MET A 9 34.76 2.39 -3.13
CA MET A 9 33.38 1.91 -3.31
C MET A 9 33.04 1.78 -4.81
N SER A 10 32.39 0.69 -5.20
CA SER A 10 31.85 0.55 -6.57
C SER A 10 30.54 1.31 -6.75
N GLN A 11 30.06 1.43 -8.00
CA GLN A 11 28.72 2.00 -8.25
C GLN A 11 27.62 1.17 -7.58
N GLU A 12 27.76 -0.15 -7.50
CA GLU A 12 26.84 -1.03 -6.76
C GLU A 12 26.90 -0.78 -5.24
N ASP A 13 28.08 -0.53 -4.68
CA ASP A 13 28.23 -0.16 -3.27
C ASP A 13 27.46 1.13 -2.96
N PHE A 14 27.61 2.16 -3.79
CA PHE A 14 26.86 3.42 -3.64
C PHE A 14 25.36 3.19 -3.75
N MET A 15 24.90 2.29 -4.62
CA MET A 15 23.47 1.97 -4.73
C MET A 15 22.88 1.42 -3.43
N VAL A 16 23.64 0.65 -2.65
CA VAL A 16 23.13 0.02 -1.42
C VAL A 16 23.41 0.87 -0.18
N LYS A 17 24.56 1.55 -0.11
CA LYS A 17 25.03 2.25 1.09
C LYS A 17 24.58 3.70 1.18
N ASP A 18 24.38 4.39 0.06
CA ASP A 18 23.94 5.78 0.09
C ASP A 18 22.42 5.81 0.36
N GLU A 19 22.06 6.36 1.52
CA GLU A 19 20.68 6.62 1.93
C GLU A 19 20.26 8.01 1.46
N VAL A 20 19.34 8.08 0.49
CA VAL A 20 18.80 9.34 -0.05
C VAL A 20 17.54 9.77 0.71
N ILE A 21 17.26 11.07 0.71
CA ILE A 21 16.08 11.63 1.39
C ILE A 21 14.82 11.34 0.55
N ALA A 22 13.89 10.56 1.10
CA ALA A 22 12.62 10.27 0.44
C ALA A 22 11.61 11.39 0.70
N LEU A 23 10.84 11.76 -0.33
CA LEU A 23 9.95 12.92 -0.31
C LEU A 23 8.51 12.58 -0.72
N ASP A 24 7.58 13.43 -0.32
CA ASP A 24 6.28 13.57 -1.00
C ASP A 24 6.35 14.60 -2.14
N GLU A 25 5.22 14.79 -2.84
CA GLU A 25 5.15 15.73 -3.98
C GLU A 25 5.31 17.20 -3.60
N ASP A 26 5.27 17.55 -2.31
CA ASP A 26 5.39 18.90 -1.77
C ASP A 26 6.76 19.15 -1.10
N ASP A 27 7.75 18.30 -1.44
CA ASP A 27 9.13 18.35 -0.92
C ASP A 27 9.22 18.20 0.61
N GLN A 28 8.23 17.55 1.22
CA GLN A 28 8.29 17.18 2.63
C GLN A 28 9.02 15.85 2.78
N ILE A 29 9.88 15.77 3.79
CA ILE A 29 10.64 14.55 4.10
C ILE A 29 9.69 13.51 4.68
N VAL A 30 9.50 12.39 3.97
CA VAL A 30 8.69 11.25 4.43
C VAL A 30 9.54 10.10 5.00
N GLY A 31 10.87 10.19 4.83
CA GLY A 31 11.82 9.21 5.33
C GLY A 31 13.13 9.26 4.56
N HIS A 32 13.84 8.14 4.53
CA HIS A 32 15.01 7.92 3.69
C HIS A 32 14.96 6.52 3.09
N VAL A 33 15.67 6.33 1.99
CA VAL A 33 15.75 5.05 1.30
C VAL A 33 17.09 4.93 0.59
N ASN A 34 17.65 3.74 0.45
CA ASN A 34 18.86 3.58 -0.34
C ASN A 34 18.67 3.96 -1.82
N LYS A 35 19.77 4.33 -2.45
CA LYS A 35 19.81 4.78 -3.86
C LYS A 35 19.32 3.71 -4.85
N TYR A 36 19.52 2.42 -4.54
CA TYR A 36 19.05 1.31 -5.34
C TYR A 36 17.52 1.33 -5.47
N LEU A 37 16.81 1.39 -4.35
CA LEU A 37 15.36 1.33 -4.31
C LEU A 37 14.72 2.59 -4.89
N SER A 38 15.34 3.76 -4.67
CA SER A 38 14.84 5.02 -5.23
C SER A 38 14.86 5.06 -6.76
N HIS A 39 15.93 4.54 -7.37
CA HIS A 39 16.12 4.57 -8.82
C HIS A 39 15.56 3.34 -9.55
N ARG A 40 15.09 2.32 -8.82
CA ARG A 40 14.56 1.11 -9.43
C ARG A 40 13.10 1.31 -9.84
N PHE A 41 12.83 1.21 -11.14
CA PHE A 41 11.48 1.30 -11.68
C PHE A 41 10.84 -0.09 -11.66
N VAL A 42 9.71 -0.22 -10.96
CA VAL A 42 8.98 -1.48 -10.81
C VAL A 42 7.49 -1.26 -11.09
N PRO A 43 6.70 -2.29 -11.44
CA PRO A 43 5.28 -2.11 -11.74
C PRO A 43 4.44 -1.44 -10.63
N GLY A 44 4.84 -1.56 -9.36
CA GLY A 44 4.19 -0.89 -8.22
C GLY A 44 4.66 0.56 -7.98
N THR A 45 5.80 0.95 -8.55
CA THR A 45 6.39 2.30 -8.46
C THR A 45 6.94 2.67 -9.84
N PRO A 46 6.06 2.91 -10.83
CA PRO A 46 6.44 2.96 -12.24
C PRO A 46 7.35 4.14 -12.60
N ARG A 47 7.52 5.07 -11.65
CA ARG A 47 8.42 6.21 -11.72
C ARG A 47 9.59 6.12 -10.74
N GLY A 48 9.71 5.07 -9.93
CA GLY A 48 10.64 5.05 -8.79
C GLY A 48 10.14 5.89 -7.60
N ILE A 49 10.83 5.78 -6.46
CA ILE A 49 10.47 6.49 -5.23
C ILE A 49 10.90 7.94 -5.37
N LEU A 50 10.02 8.89 -5.04
CA LEU A 50 10.35 10.30 -5.08
C LEU A 50 11.40 10.63 -4.01
N HIS A 51 12.50 11.26 -4.41
CA HIS A 51 13.61 11.59 -3.51
C HIS A 51 14.25 12.93 -3.87
N ARG A 52 15.01 13.50 -2.93
CA ARG A 52 15.68 14.79 -3.13
C ARG A 52 16.95 14.62 -3.94
N ALA A 53 17.17 15.51 -4.91
CA ALA A 53 18.39 15.60 -5.70
C ALA A 53 18.88 17.04 -5.81
N PHE A 54 20.07 17.23 -6.38
CA PHE A 54 20.60 18.53 -6.74
C PHE A 54 21.35 18.51 -8.06
N SER A 55 21.36 19.65 -8.74
CA SER A 55 22.05 19.90 -10.00
C SER A 55 22.93 21.15 -9.88
N VAL A 56 24.25 20.96 -9.94
CA VAL A 56 25.24 22.04 -9.93
C VAL A 56 25.57 22.49 -11.36
N PHE A 57 25.56 23.80 -11.58
CA PHE A 57 26.06 24.48 -12.76
C PHE A 57 27.24 25.37 -12.37
N LEU A 58 28.44 24.93 -12.73
CA LEU A 58 29.69 25.60 -12.41
C LEU A 58 30.20 26.38 -13.61
N PHE A 59 30.35 27.70 -13.43
CA PHE A 59 30.80 28.63 -14.45
C PHE A 59 32.22 29.12 -14.18
N ASP A 60 32.99 29.36 -15.23
CA ASP A 60 34.26 30.08 -15.12
C ASP A 60 34.04 31.60 -15.15
N GLN A 61 35.12 32.36 -15.07
CA GLN A 61 35.10 33.84 -15.12
C GLN A 61 34.65 34.39 -16.48
N ASP A 62 34.78 33.61 -17.56
CA ASP A 62 34.32 33.97 -18.91
C ASP A 62 32.85 33.58 -19.14
N GLY A 63 32.19 33.03 -18.11
CA GLY A 63 30.80 32.59 -18.17
C GLY A 63 30.60 31.30 -18.96
N LYS A 64 31.63 30.47 -19.16
CA LYS A 64 31.48 29.13 -19.75
C LYS A 64 31.04 28.14 -18.68
N LEU A 65 30.15 27.22 -19.05
CA LEU A 65 29.67 26.15 -18.17
C LEU A 65 30.58 24.93 -18.28
N LEU A 66 30.95 24.34 -17.14
CA LEU A 66 31.59 23.04 -17.10
C LEU A 66 30.56 21.93 -17.24
N LEU A 67 30.65 21.16 -18.31
CA LEU A 67 29.90 19.93 -18.51
C LEU A 67 30.73 18.72 -18.14
N GLN A 68 30.04 17.65 -17.73
CA GLN A 68 30.62 16.32 -17.65
C GLN A 68 29.86 15.33 -18.54
N LYS A 69 30.58 14.33 -19.04
CA LYS A 69 30.03 13.11 -19.61
C LYS A 69 30.13 12.04 -18.53
N ARG A 70 28.98 11.49 -18.15
CA ARG A 70 28.87 10.44 -17.13
C ARG A 70 29.62 9.20 -17.56
N ALA A 71 30.35 8.57 -16.63
CA ALA A 71 31.13 7.37 -16.91
C ALA A 71 30.26 6.21 -17.41
N ALA A 72 30.85 5.32 -18.21
CA ALA A 72 30.18 4.13 -18.69
C ALA A 72 29.81 3.12 -17.57
N SER A 73 30.50 3.19 -16.43
CA SER A 73 30.27 2.36 -15.24
C SER A 73 29.03 2.75 -14.42
N LYS A 74 28.44 3.93 -14.68
CA LYS A 74 27.24 4.39 -13.96
C LYS A 74 26.06 3.44 -14.21
N ILE A 75 25.34 3.10 -13.14
CA ILE A 75 24.16 2.20 -13.22
C ILE A 75 22.96 2.91 -13.85
N THR A 76 22.78 4.21 -13.60
CA THR A 76 21.72 5.03 -14.20
C THR A 76 22.31 6.06 -15.16
N PHE A 77 21.73 6.12 -16.36
CA PHE A 77 22.09 7.06 -17.43
C PHE A 77 23.62 7.12 -17.70
N PRO A 78 24.30 6.00 -18.01
CA PRO A 78 25.70 6.02 -18.41
C PRO A 78 25.88 6.73 -19.76
N ASN A 79 27.09 7.24 -20.01
CA ASN A 79 27.53 7.85 -21.27
C ASN A 79 26.80 9.13 -21.74
N VAL A 80 25.87 9.68 -20.95
CA VAL A 80 25.19 10.93 -21.30
C VAL A 80 25.99 12.15 -20.85
N TRP A 81 25.96 13.21 -21.65
CA TRP A 81 26.39 14.55 -21.22
C TRP A 81 25.34 15.18 -20.29
N THR A 82 25.82 15.92 -19.30
CA THR A 82 25.00 16.58 -18.27
C THR A 82 25.70 17.83 -17.71
N ASN A 83 25.04 18.56 -16.80
CA ASN A 83 25.64 19.68 -16.07
C ASN A 83 26.79 19.21 -15.16
N THR A 84 27.48 20.15 -14.51
CA THR A 84 28.74 19.91 -13.81
C THR A 84 28.72 18.73 -12.84
N CYS A 85 27.74 18.66 -11.95
CA CYS A 85 27.61 17.59 -10.97
C CYS A 85 26.14 17.44 -10.56
N CYS A 86 25.65 16.19 -10.52
CA CYS A 86 24.29 15.87 -10.07
C CYS A 86 24.32 14.68 -9.13
N SER A 87 23.70 14.82 -7.96
CA SER A 87 23.58 13.71 -7.03
C SER A 87 22.49 14.00 -5.99
N HIS A 88 22.66 13.43 -4.80
CA HIS A 88 21.64 13.34 -3.77
C HIS A 88 22.26 13.82 -2.45
N PRO A 89 21.54 14.66 -1.68
CA PRO A 89 21.84 14.84 -0.27
C PRO A 89 21.58 13.52 0.47
N LEU A 90 22.48 13.15 1.39
CA LEU A 90 22.42 11.90 2.12
C LEU A 90 21.81 12.06 3.51
N PHE A 91 20.95 11.11 3.88
CA PHE A 91 20.45 11.00 5.24
C PHE A 91 21.51 10.38 6.17
N GLY A 92 21.72 10.95 7.35
CA GLY A 92 22.62 10.40 8.36
C GLY A 92 24.12 10.70 8.20
N TYR A 93 24.49 11.59 7.26
CA TYR A 93 25.87 12.08 7.12
C TYR A 93 26.26 13.06 8.22
N ASP A 94 27.52 12.98 8.69
CA ASP A 94 28.03 13.73 9.85
C ASP A 94 27.92 15.25 9.67
N ARG A 95 28.24 15.74 8.48
CA ARG A 95 27.91 17.10 8.07
C ARG A 95 26.51 17.05 7.48
N SER A 96 25.50 17.43 8.27
CA SER A 96 24.11 17.26 7.86
C SER A 96 23.85 17.82 6.46
N GLU A 97 23.29 16.95 5.62
CA GLU A 97 22.83 17.24 4.26
C GLU A 97 21.30 17.33 4.18
N VAL A 98 20.64 17.38 5.34
CA VAL A 98 19.19 17.45 5.45
C VAL A 98 18.79 18.88 5.79
N ASP A 99 18.24 19.58 4.82
CA ASP A 99 17.69 20.94 5.00
C ASP A 99 16.43 20.94 5.86
N LYS A 100 16.31 21.93 6.73
CA LYS A 100 15.09 22.21 7.49
C LYS A 100 14.11 23.04 6.66
N PRO A 101 12.80 23.03 6.98
CA PRO A 101 11.83 23.88 6.30
C PRO A 101 12.18 25.37 6.31
N GLU A 102 12.88 25.85 7.32
CA GLU A 102 13.34 27.24 7.43
C GLU A 102 14.44 27.57 6.41
N ASP A 103 15.37 26.64 6.19
CA ASP A 103 16.49 26.80 5.27
C ASP A 103 16.03 26.88 3.81
N LEU A 104 14.90 26.26 3.50
CA LEU A 104 14.26 26.39 2.19
C LEU A 104 13.54 27.74 2.04
N LYS A 105 12.87 28.23 3.11
CA LYS A 105 12.11 29.48 3.06
C LYS A 105 13.02 30.69 2.79
N ASP A 106 14.23 30.69 3.33
CA ASP A 106 15.22 31.75 3.12
C ASP A 106 16.17 31.48 1.93
N GLY A 107 16.06 30.30 1.29
CA GLY A 107 16.87 29.90 0.15
C GLY A 107 18.34 29.59 0.49
N SER A 108 18.68 29.43 1.77
CA SER A 108 20.04 29.12 2.21
C SER A 108 20.46 27.70 1.87
N VAL A 109 19.56 26.72 2.02
CA VAL A 109 19.69 25.29 1.68
C VAL A 109 21.08 24.68 1.98
N PRO A 110 21.61 24.82 3.21
CA PRO A 110 22.97 24.42 3.55
C PRO A 110 23.21 22.91 3.41
N GLY A 111 22.19 22.08 3.60
CA GLY A 111 22.24 20.63 3.47
C GLY A 111 22.52 20.22 2.02
N VAL A 112 21.71 20.69 1.08
CA VAL A 112 21.93 20.48 -0.36
C VAL A 112 23.28 21.04 -0.82
N LYS A 113 23.71 22.21 -0.33
CA LYS A 113 25.03 22.78 -0.66
C LYS A 113 26.19 21.95 -0.11
N ASN A 114 26.06 21.40 1.11
CA ASN A 114 27.05 20.47 1.67
C ASN A 114 27.20 19.22 0.77
N ALA A 115 26.08 18.68 0.30
CA ALA A 115 26.07 17.54 -0.61
C ALA A 115 26.74 17.86 -1.95
N ALA A 116 26.51 19.06 -2.50
CA ALA A 116 27.16 19.55 -3.70
C ALA A 116 28.69 19.63 -3.53
N VAL A 117 29.19 20.21 -2.43
CA VAL A 117 30.63 20.29 -2.13
C VAL A 117 31.24 18.88 -2.03
N ARG A 118 30.61 17.96 -1.29
CA ARG A 118 31.07 16.58 -1.16
C ARG A 118 31.16 15.88 -2.52
N LYS A 119 30.14 16.04 -3.36
CA LYS A 119 30.08 15.34 -4.65
C LYS A 119 30.94 15.96 -5.74
N LEU A 120 31.19 17.27 -5.71
CA LEU A 120 32.21 17.91 -6.56
C LEU A 120 33.61 17.41 -6.23
N ALA A 121 33.93 17.26 -4.94
CA ALA A 121 35.19 16.67 -4.51
C ALA A 121 35.32 15.21 -4.97
N HIS A 122 34.26 14.41 -4.83
CA HIS A 122 34.27 13.01 -5.27
C HIS A 122 34.35 12.84 -6.79
N GLU A 123 33.49 13.51 -7.57
CA GLU A 123 33.38 13.28 -9.01
C GLU A 123 34.48 13.98 -9.81
N LEU A 124 34.84 15.21 -9.41
CA LEU A 124 35.73 16.08 -10.18
C LEU A 124 37.06 16.39 -9.47
N GLY A 125 37.25 15.95 -8.23
CA GLY A 125 38.46 16.26 -7.46
C GLY A 125 38.58 17.73 -7.08
N ILE A 126 37.46 18.47 -7.08
CA ILE A 126 37.43 19.90 -6.74
C ILE A 126 37.45 20.05 -5.21
N ALA A 127 38.42 20.76 -4.67
CA ALA A 127 38.55 20.95 -3.23
C ALA A 127 37.44 21.86 -2.69
N ALA A 128 37.03 21.65 -1.43
CA ALA A 128 35.99 22.46 -0.80
C ALA A 128 36.40 23.94 -0.65
N GLU A 129 37.70 24.22 -0.60
CA GLU A 129 38.25 25.58 -0.58
C GLU A 129 38.01 26.34 -1.89
N ASP A 130 37.95 25.64 -3.02
CA ASP A 130 37.72 26.25 -4.34
C ASP A 130 36.22 26.51 -4.62
N VAL A 131 35.35 25.82 -3.88
CA VAL A 131 33.89 25.98 -3.93
C VAL A 131 33.30 26.08 -2.51
N PRO A 132 33.56 27.19 -1.78
CA PRO A 132 32.98 27.37 -0.45
C PRO A 132 31.45 27.30 -0.48
N ILE A 133 30.83 26.80 0.59
CA ILE A 133 29.37 26.60 0.64
C ILE A 133 28.58 27.89 0.29
N ASP A 134 29.08 29.04 0.70
CA ASP A 134 28.43 30.35 0.50
C ASP A 134 28.55 30.86 -0.95
N SER A 135 29.44 30.28 -1.77
CA SER A 135 29.53 30.64 -3.20
C SER A 135 28.43 29.99 -4.05
N PHE A 136 27.68 29.03 -3.49
CA PHE A 136 26.56 28.41 -4.19
C PHE A 136 25.30 29.27 -4.09
N LYS A 137 24.74 29.59 -5.25
CA LYS A 137 23.45 30.24 -5.38
C LYS A 137 22.35 29.22 -5.68
N PHE A 138 21.41 29.07 -4.76
CA PHE A 138 20.17 28.34 -5.03
C PHE A 138 19.28 29.18 -5.94
N LEU A 139 18.67 28.55 -6.95
CA LEU A 139 17.75 29.21 -7.87
C LEU A 139 16.31 28.70 -7.69
N THR A 140 16.06 27.41 -7.89
CA THR A 140 14.69 26.86 -7.76
C THR A 140 14.72 25.33 -7.63
N ARG A 141 13.53 24.72 -7.56
CA ARG A 141 13.30 23.28 -7.51
C ARG A 141 12.53 22.76 -8.73
N LEU A 142 13.01 21.66 -9.28
CA LEU A 142 12.47 20.95 -10.43
C LEU A 142 11.95 19.58 -10.00
N HIS A 143 10.67 19.28 -10.22
CA HIS A 143 10.14 17.92 -10.07
C HIS A 143 9.94 17.26 -11.42
N TYR A 144 10.55 16.10 -11.61
CA TYR A 144 10.42 15.31 -12.82
C TYR A 144 10.59 13.82 -12.51
N TYR A 145 10.27 12.98 -13.49
CA TYR A 145 10.69 11.59 -13.51
C TYR A 145 11.26 11.27 -14.88
N ALA A 146 12.16 10.29 -14.98
CA ALA A 146 12.66 9.81 -16.26
C ALA A 146 13.11 8.36 -16.16
N ALA A 147 12.66 7.51 -17.08
CA ALA A 147 13.23 6.18 -17.24
C ALA A 147 14.52 6.23 -18.07
N ASP A 148 15.51 5.40 -17.72
CA ASP A 148 16.73 5.22 -18.51
C ASP A 148 16.50 4.29 -19.70
N ALA A 149 15.55 4.70 -20.54
CA ALA A 149 15.12 3.95 -21.69
C ALA A 149 16.10 3.98 -22.86
N VAL A 150 17.09 4.88 -22.83
CA VAL A 150 18.17 4.91 -23.83
C VAL A 150 19.14 3.77 -23.57
N THR A 151 19.51 3.54 -22.31
CA THR A 151 20.44 2.47 -21.92
C THR A 151 19.74 1.11 -21.85
N HIS A 152 18.54 1.06 -21.28
CA HIS A 152 17.86 -0.20 -20.94
C HIS A 152 16.60 -0.49 -21.77
N GLY A 153 16.29 0.34 -22.76
CA GLY A 153 15.11 0.18 -23.62
C GLY A 153 13.80 0.64 -22.97
N PRO A 154 12.65 0.51 -23.67
CA PRO A 154 11.37 1.08 -23.23
C PRO A 154 10.85 0.55 -21.88
N ASN A 155 11.33 -0.62 -21.45
CA ASN A 155 11.01 -1.23 -20.16
C ASN A 155 12.19 -1.10 -19.18
N ALA A 156 12.90 0.03 -19.20
CA ALA A 156 14.08 0.26 -18.37
C ALA A 156 13.78 0.02 -16.88
N PRO A 157 14.51 -0.87 -16.19
CA PRO A 157 14.32 -1.13 -14.78
C PRO A 157 14.93 -0.03 -13.89
N TRP A 158 15.53 0.98 -14.52
CA TRP A 158 16.24 2.08 -13.89
C TRP A 158 15.71 3.40 -14.41
N GLY A 159 15.72 4.39 -13.55
CA GLY A 159 15.39 5.76 -13.85
C GLY A 159 15.53 6.60 -12.60
N GLU A 160 14.89 7.75 -12.58
CA GLU A 160 14.88 8.66 -11.44
C GLU A 160 13.51 9.37 -11.34
N HIS A 161 13.16 9.78 -10.13
CA HIS A 161 11.99 10.59 -9.83
C HIS A 161 12.33 11.48 -8.66
N GLU A 162 12.54 12.75 -8.97
CA GLU A 162 13.35 13.62 -8.14
C GLU A 162 12.71 15.00 -8.02
N ILE A 163 12.83 15.58 -6.82
CA ILE A 163 12.78 17.03 -6.62
C ILE A 163 14.22 17.51 -6.57
N ASP A 164 14.65 18.10 -7.68
CA ASP A 164 16.01 18.53 -7.98
C ASP A 164 16.21 20.01 -7.64
N TYR A 165 17.19 20.30 -6.79
CA TYR A 165 17.58 21.64 -6.38
C TYR A 165 18.66 22.20 -7.31
N ILE A 166 18.36 23.31 -7.98
CA ILE A 166 19.30 23.89 -8.96
C ILE A 166 20.22 24.89 -8.28
N LEU A 167 21.53 24.63 -8.37
CA LEU A 167 22.60 25.44 -7.79
C LEU A 167 23.53 26.00 -8.87
N PHE A 168 23.79 27.30 -8.82
CA PHE A 168 24.83 27.95 -9.63
C PHE A 168 26.04 28.27 -8.76
N VAL A 169 27.23 28.15 -9.32
CA VAL A 169 28.49 28.58 -8.70
C VAL A 169 29.44 29.10 -9.78
N GLN A 170 30.21 30.12 -9.46
CA GLN A 170 31.27 30.63 -10.35
C GLN A 170 32.62 30.50 -9.66
N VAL A 171 33.61 30.01 -10.39
CA VAL A 171 34.94 29.69 -9.86
C VAL A 171 36.04 30.49 -10.56
N ASP A 172 37.24 30.48 -9.98
CA ASP A 172 38.42 31.05 -10.60
C ASP A 172 38.93 30.19 -11.77
N SER A 173 39.54 30.82 -12.77
CA SER A 173 40.21 30.17 -13.91
C SER A 173 41.33 29.20 -13.53
N SER A 174 41.86 29.30 -12.30
CA SER A 174 42.92 28.44 -11.76
C SER A 174 42.42 27.12 -11.14
N LEU A 175 41.11 26.85 -11.21
CA LEU A 175 40.50 25.63 -10.67
C LEU A 175 41.23 24.36 -11.17
N SER A 176 41.74 23.59 -10.22
CA SER A 176 42.31 22.27 -10.50
C SER A 176 41.23 21.20 -10.40
N MET A 177 41.24 20.25 -11.34
CA MET A 177 40.28 19.13 -11.36
C MET A 177 41.01 17.81 -11.63
N THR A 178 40.61 16.77 -10.91
CA THR A 178 41.04 15.39 -11.13
C THR A 178 39.78 14.51 -11.19
N PRO A 179 39.13 14.39 -12.36
CA PRO A 179 37.90 13.64 -12.49
C PRO A 179 38.07 12.17 -12.12
N HIS A 180 37.12 11.64 -11.33
CA HIS A 180 37.12 10.24 -10.93
C HIS A 180 36.67 9.35 -12.09
N PRO A 181 37.48 8.35 -12.52
CA PRO A 181 37.20 7.59 -13.74
C PRO A 181 35.92 6.75 -13.69
N ASP A 182 35.48 6.33 -12.50
CA ASP A 182 34.20 5.61 -12.35
C ASP A 182 32.97 6.52 -12.28
N GLU A 183 33.17 7.85 -12.29
CA GLU A 183 32.08 8.84 -12.24
C GLU A 183 32.01 9.64 -13.55
N VAL A 184 33.17 10.01 -14.11
CA VAL A 184 33.30 10.98 -15.21
C VAL A 184 34.19 10.43 -16.33
N ASP A 185 33.62 10.26 -17.52
CA ASP A 185 34.36 9.85 -18.73
C ASP A 185 35.08 11.02 -19.40
N ALA A 186 34.47 12.21 -19.38
CA ALA A 186 35.01 13.41 -20.01
C ALA A 186 34.44 14.68 -19.38
N VAL A 187 35.19 15.78 -19.46
CA VAL A 187 34.74 17.12 -19.08
C VAL A 187 34.92 18.09 -20.22
N LYS A 188 34.08 19.13 -20.28
CA LYS A 188 34.21 20.18 -21.31
C LYS A 188 33.64 21.50 -20.82
N TRP A 189 34.43 22.56 -20.95
CA TRP A 189 33.96 23.94 -20.81
C TRP A 189 33.32 24.40 -22.13
N VAL A 190 32.13 24.98 -22.07
CA VAL A 190 31.39 25.43 -23.25
C VAL A 190 30.76 26.79 -23.06
N SER A 191 30.75 27.63 -24.11
CA SER A 191 29.85 28.79 -24.17
C SER A 191 28.41 28.36 -24.42
N LEU A 192 27.45 29.29 -24.29
CA LEU A 192 26.05 29.01 -24.61
C LEU A 192 25.87 28.67 -26.11
N GLU A 193 26.62 29.30 -27.02
CA GLU A 193 26.56 28.92 -28.44
C GLU A 193 27.12 27.53 -28.71
N GLU A 194 28.22 27.16 -28.06
CA GLU A 194 28.82 25.83 -28.17
C GLU A 194 27.91 24.75 -27.58
N MET A 195 27.26 25.08 -26.45
CA MET A 195 26.25 24.26 -25.81
C MET A 195 25.09 23.96 -26.78
N ASP A 196 24.60 24.97 -27.48
CA ASP A 196 23.53 24.83 -28.47
C ASP A 196 23.94 23.98 -29.66
N ALA A 197 25.15 24.18 -30.16
CA ALA A 197 25.71 23.34 -31.21
C ALA A 197 25.79 21.87 -30.75
N MET A 198 26.23 21.62 -29.51
CA MET A 198 26.32 20.27 -28.95
C MET A 198 24.96 19.61 -28.68
N MET A 199 23.94 20.36 -28.23
CA MET A 199 22.59 19.82 -28.04
C MET A 199 21.88 19.50 -29.35
N ASN A 200 22.19 20.24 -30.41
CA ASN A 200 21.66 20.03 -31.76
C ASN A 200 22.35 18.89 -32.51
N ASP A 201 23.54 18.47 -32.07
CA ASP A 201 24.22 17.29 -32.59
C ASP A 201 23.59 16.00 -32.01
N ASN A 202 22.91 15.25 -32.88
CA ASN A 202 22.26 13.99 -32.54
C ASN A 202 23.24 12.87 -32.13
N ALA A 203 24.54 13.02 -32.36
CA ALA A 203 25.55 12.09 -31.88
C ALA A 203 25.71 12.15 -30.34
N ASN A 204 25.35 13.28 -29.72
CA ASN A 204 25.44 13.44 -28.27
C ASN A 204 24.19 12.94 -27.57
N LEU A 205 24.40 12.06 -26.58
CA LEU A 205 23.37 11.69 -25.62
C LEU A 205 23.38 12.67 -24.46
N TRP A 206 22.20 13.02 -23.95
CA TRP A 206 22.01 14.01 -22.91
C TRP A 206 21.10 13.47 -21.82
N SER A 207 21.41 13.82 -20.58
CA SER A 207 20.54 13.51 -19.47
C SER A 207 19.18 14.21 -19.59
N PRO A 208 18.07 13.56 -19.16
CA PRO A 208 16.74 14.12 -19.30
C PRO A 208 16.53 15.40 -18.47
N TRP A 209 17.02 15.45 -17.23
CA TRP A 209 16.93 16.63 -16.37
C TRP A 209 17.62 17.85 -16.96
N PHE A 210 18.87 17.67 -17.41
CA PHE A 210 19.66 18.76 -17.98
C PHE A 210 18.98 19.36 -19.20
N ARG A 211 18.33 18.53 -20.05
CA ARG A 211 17.51 19.04 -21.16
C ARG A 211 16.34 19.88 -20.67
N ILE A 212 15.60 19.40 -19.66
CA ILE A 212 14.49 20.15 -19.07
C ILE A 212 15.01 21.49 -18.51
N ILE A 213 16.10 21.47 -17.74
CA ILE A 213 16.67 22.68 -17.14
C ILE A 213 17.12 23.66 -18.22
N MET A 214 17.83 23.22 -19.26
CA MET A 214 18.25 24.08 -20.37
C MET A 214 17.07 24.66 -21.15
N GLU A 215 16.05 23.86 -21.45
CA GLU A 215 14.89 24.31 -22.24
C GLU A 215 13.97 25.26 -21.46
N ARG A 216 13.87 25.10 -20.13
CA ARG A 216 12.92 25.85 -19.30
C ARG A 216 13.53 27.04 -18.57
N PHE A 217 14.82 26.97 -18.26
CA PHE A 217 15.42 27.87 -17.28
C PHE A 217 16.82 28.36 -17.66
N ALA A 218 17.80 27.44 -17.72
CA ALA A 218 19.21 27.80 -17.65
C ALA A 218 19.69 28.69 -18.79
N ARG A 219 19.06 28.65 -19.98
CA ARG A 219 19.38 29.59 -21.08
C ARG A 219 19.22 31.05 -20.68
N GLU A 220 18.10 31.39 -20.05
CA GLU A 220 17.83 32.76 -19.62
C GLU A 220 18.79 33.17 -18.50
N TRP A 221 18.98 32.29 -17.52
CA TRP A 221 19.87 32.55 -16.38
C TRP A 221 21.32 32.71 -16.82
N TRP A 222 21.77 31.91 -17.79
CA TRP A 222 23.12 31.97 -18.34
C TRP A 222 23.35 33.26 -19.15
N LEU A 223 22.39 33.68 -19.98
CA LEU A 223 22.47 34.99 -20.65
C LEU A 223 22.54 36.16 -19.66
N ASN A 224 22.02 35.98 -18.45
CA ASN A 224 22.01 36.97 -17.37
C ASN A 224 22.82 36.49 -16.16
N LEU A 225 23.97 35.85 -16.39
CA LEU A 225 24.71 35.12 -15.36
C LEU A 225 25.03 35.96 -14.11
N ASN A 226 25.39 37.23 -14.30
CA ASN A 226 25.67 38.14 -13.18
C ASN A 226 24.45 38.35 -12.27
N ASP A 227 23.25 38.51 -12.85
CA ASP A 227 22.01 38.61 -12.07
C ASP A 227 21.69 37.28 -11.39
N ALA A 228 21.88 36.16 -12.12
CA ALA A 228 21.60 34.82 -11.61
C ALA A 228 22.45 34.46 -10.40
N ILE A 229 23.73 34.86 -10.36
CA ILE A 229 24.64 34.54 -9.25
C ILE A 229 24.56 35.57 -8.13
N ASN A 230 24.53 36.87 -8.46
CA ASN A 230 24.74 37.93 -7.47
C ASN A 230 23.45 38.56 -6.93
N THR A 231 22.27 38.15 -7.40
CA THR A 231 20.98 38.71 -6.97
C THR A 231 19.94 37.62 -6.72
N ASP A 232 18.78 37.99 -6.16
CA ASP A 232 17.65 37.07 -5.93
C ASP A 232 16.65 37.04 -7.10
N LYS A 233 16.98 37.65 -8.24
CA LYS A 233 16.06 37.81 -9.39
C LYS A 233 15.43 36.50 -9.86
N TYR A 234 16.19 35.41 -9.81
CA TYR A 234 15.77 34.08 -10.27
C TYR A 234 15.56 33.08 -9.13
N VAL A 235 15.56 33.55 -7.88
CA VAL A 235 15.34 32.72 -6.70
C VAL A 235 13.84 32.48 -6.53
N ASP A 236 13.42 31.22 -6.53
CA ASP A 236 12.07 30.78 -6.23
C ASP A 236 12.10 29.71 -5.12
N THR A 237 11.81 30.15 -3.90
CA THR A 237 11.72 29.29 -2.72
C THR A 237 10.33 28.69 -2.53
N VAL A 238 9.33 29.15 -3.29
CA VAL A 238 7.91 28.82 -3.07
C VAL A 238 7.50 27.65 -3.96
N ASN A 239 7.82 27.72 -5.25
CA ASN A 239 7.30 26.76 -6.21
C ASN A 239 8.20 25.54 -6.37
N ILE A 240 7.56 24.44 -6.79
CA ILE A 240 8.23 23.26 -7.35
C ILE A 240 7.75 23.15 -8.80
N HIS A 241 8.64 23.35 -9.75
CA HIS A 241 8.28 23.33 -11.16
C HIS A 241 8.21 21.89 -11.68
N ARG A 242 7.03 21.45 -12.10
CA ARG A 242 6.75 20.05 -12.46
C ARG A 242 6.75 19.86 -13.97
N PHE A 243 7.54 18.90 -14.46
CA PHE A 243 7.62 18.60 -15.89
C PHE A 243 7.63 17.09 -16.17
N ASP A 244 7.01 16.73 -17.29
CA ASP A 244 7.19 15.39 -17.87
C ASP A 244 8.53 15.30 -18.60
N PRO A 245 9.18 14.13 -18.60
CA PRO A 245 10.41 13.94 -19.35
C PRO A 245 10.16 13.94 -20.86
N PRO A 246 11.24 14.07 -21.67
CA PRO A 246 11.16 13.85 -23.11
C PRO A 246 10.50 12.49 -23.43
N ALA A 247 9.74 12.42 -24.52
CA ALA A 247 8.89 11.26 -24.83
C ALA A 247 9.61 9.90 -24.74
N LYS A 248 10.87 9.83 -25.19
CA LYS A 248 11.70 8.62 -25.13
C LYS A 248 12.00 8.11 -23.71
N HIS A 249 11.83 8.94 -22.69
CA HIS A 249 12.06 8.63 -21.27
C HIS A 249 10.76 8.51 -20.46
N ARG A 250 9.58 8.57 -21.10
CA ARG A 250 8.26 8.41 -20.44
C ARG A 250 7.91 6.96 -20.11
N GLY A 251 8.76 5.99 -20.49
CA GLY A 251 8.60 4.54 -20.27
C GLY A 251 9.17 4.04 -18.92
N GLY A 252 9.69 2.82 -18.90
CA GLY A 252 10.26 2.14 -17.71
C GLY A 252 9.66 0.74 -17.47
N ALA A 253 10.29 -0.14 -16.68
CA ALA A 253 9.77 -1.49 -16.42
C ALA A 253 8.39 -1.51 -15.73
N GLY A 254 7.85 -0.33 -15.37
CA GLY A 254 6.49 -0.08 -14.93
C GLY A 254 5.54 0.54 -15.97
N VAL A 255 5.73 0.41 -17.30
CA VAL A 255 4.85 1.08 -18.28
C VAL A 255 3.36 0.74 -18.07
N THR A 256 2.60 1.71 -17.53
CA THR A 256 1.24 2.01 -17.96
C THR A 256 1.35 2.53 -19.40
N GLY A 257 0.74 1.80 -20.35
CA GLY A 257 0.78 2.12 -21.77
C GLY A 257 0.41 3.57 -22.08
N LEU A 258 1.09 4.11 -23.09
CA LEU A 258 0.81 5.32 -23.86
C LEU A 258 -0.56 5.97 -23.58
N VAL A 259 -0.53 7.21 -23.08
CA VAL A 259 -1.68 8.13 -23.18
C VAL A 259 -1.76 8.59 -24.64
N GLU A 260 -2.63 7.97 -25.44
CA GLU A 260 -3.07 8.57 -26.69
C GLU A 260 -3.95 9.78 -26.38
N GLU A 261 -3.66 10.89 -27.05
CA GLU A 261 -4.46 12.13 -27.03
C GLU A 261 -5.91 11.82 -27.44
N GLY A 262 -6.85 11.89 -26.49
CA GLY A 262 -8.27 11.73 -26.80
C GLY A 262 -9.21 11.39 -25.64
N ALA A 263 -8.69 10.93 -24.48
CA ALA A 263 -9.54 10.66 -23.33
C ALA A 263 -9.77 11.93 -22.49
N LYS A 264 -10.99 12.47 -22.56
CA LYS A 264 -11.46 13.56 -21.70
C LYS A 264 -11.05 13.30 -20.24
N ALA A 265 -10.42 14.30 -19.63
CA ALA A 265 -10.05 14.35 -18.23
C ALA A 265 -11.12 13.70 -17.37
N ALA A 266 -10.78 12.55 -16.77
CA ALA A 266 -11.56 12.02 -15.67
C ALA A 266 -11.40 13.01 -14.52
N THR A 267 -12.43 13.84 -14.31
CA THR A 267 -12.56 14.63 -13.10
C THR A 267 -12.42 13.68 -11.90
N ILE A 268 -11.32 13.85 -11.17
CA ILE A 268 -11.13 13.22 -9.87
C ILE A 268 -12.17 13.86 -8.94
N ASP A 269 -13.24 13.12 -8.74
CA ASP A 269 -14.28 13.41 -7.76
C ASP A 269 -13.69 13.20 -6.36
N LYS A 270 -13.20 14.28 -5.74
CA LYS A 270 -12.64 14.32 -4.38
C LYS A 270 -13.64 13.89 -3.28
N SER A 271 -14.86 13.47 -3.62
CA SER A 271 -15.93 13.13 -2.67
C SER A 271 -16.19 11.63 -2.45
N LYS A 272 -15.35 10.70 -2.98
CA LYS A 272 -15.61 9.25 -2.86
C LYS A 272 -14.55 8.48 -2.06
N LYS A 273 -14.96 8.08 -0.85
CA LYS A 273 -14.32 7.26 0.19
C LYS A 273 -13.24 6.26 -0.30
N GLN A 274 -12.01 6.63 0.07
CA GLN A 274 -10.77 5.85 0.13
C GLN A 274 -10.95 4.55 0.94
N GLY A 275 -10.25 3.49 0.55
CA GLY A 275 -9.84 2.43 1.47
C GLY A 275 -8.39 2.72 1.91
N ALA A 276 -7.98 2.14 3.03
CA ALA A 276 -6.75 2.42 3.78
C ALA A 276 -5.51 2.65 2.89
N TYR A 277 -5.21 3.92 2.62
CA TYR A 277 -3.96 4.45 2.05
C TYR A 277 -3.81 4.54 0.53
N GLY A 278 -4.47 3.73 -0.31
CA GLY A 278 -4.53 4.00 -1.76
C GLY A 278 -3.17 4.14 -2.47
N LYS A 279 -2.09 3.65 -1.86
CA LYS A 279 -0.71 3.69 -2.37
C LYS A 279 -0.48 2.65 -3.48
N VAL A 280 -1.31 1.61 -3.53
CA VAL A 280 -1.28 0.54 -4.54
C VAL A 280 -2.61 0.48 -5.30
N PRO A 281 -2.60 0.12 -6.60
CA PRO A 281 -3.82 0.11 -7.39
C PRO A 281 -4.78 -1.00 -6.95
N THR A 282 -6.08 -0.69 -6.91
CA THR A 282 -7.10 -1.74 -6.73
C THR A 282 -7.42 -2.38 -8.08
N ILE A 283 -7.19 -3.70 -8.18
CA ILE A 283 -7.42 -4.47 -9.40
C ILE A 283 -8.85 -5.01 -9.38
N LYS A 284 -9.66 -4.56 -10.34
CA LYS A 284 -11.09 -4.92 -10.48
C LYS A 284 -11.33 -5.42 -11.90
N ALA A 285 -12.25 -6.37 -12.05
CA ALA A 285 -12.71 -6.79 -13.37
C ALA A 285 -13.23 -5.60 -14.19
N GLY A 286 -12.92 -5.55 -15.49
CA GLY A 286 -13.38 -4.49 -16.39
C GLY A 286 -14.90 -4.40 -16.47
N LYS A 287 -15.44 -3.23 -16.84
CA LYS A 287 -16.90 -3.00 -16.93
C LYS A 287 -17.61 -4.00 -17.85
N LEU A 288 -16.99 -4.35 -18.98
CA LEU A 288 -17.50 -5.37 -19.92
C LEU A 288 -17.56 -6.77 -19.27
N ALA A 289 -16.51 -7.17 -18.55
CA ALA A 289 -16.48 -8.44 -17.83
C ALA A 289 -17.53 -8.48 -16.70
N GLN A 290 -17.80 -7.35 -16.04
CA GLN A 290 -18.89 -7.27 -15.05
C GLN A 290 -20.28 -7.41 -15.70
N LEU A 291 -20.47 -6.83 -16.89
CA LEU A 291 -21.74 -6.89 -17.61
C LEU A 291 -21.99 -8.23 -18.31
N SER A 292 -20.94 -9.02 -18.61
CA SER A 292 -21.10 -10.36 -19.18
C SER A 292 -21.66 -11.39 -18.18
N HIS A 293 -21.65 -11.08 -16.88
CA HIS A 293 -22.29 -11.90 -15.84
C HIS A 293 -23.71 -11.39 -15.56
N VAL A 294 -24.64 -11.71 -16.45
CA VAL A 294 -26.03 -11.18 -16.43
C VAL A 294 -26.74 -11.48 -15.10
N ASP A 295 -26.52 -12.67 -14.53
CA ASP A 295 -27.02 -13.07 -13.22
C ASP A 295 -26.44 -12.24 -12.07
N GLU A 296 -25.14 -11.90 -12.11
CA GLU A 296 -24.51 -10.98 -11.15
C GLU A 296 -25.06 -9.55 -11.25
N VAL A 297 -25.36 -9.08 -12.47
CA VAL A 297 -25.99 -7.77 -12.71
C VAL A 297 -27.40 -7.73 -12.13
N PHE A 298 -28.19 -8.79 -12.32
CA PHE A 298 -29.52 -8.89 -11.72
C PHE A 298 -29.45 -8.92 -10.20
N ALA A 299 -28.50 -9.64 -9.60
CA ALA A 299 -28.30 -9.62 -8.15
C ALA A 299 -27.97 -8.21 -7.63
N ALA A 300 -27.08 -7.48 -8.32
CA ALA A 300 -26.74 -6.10 -7.95
C ALA A 300 -27.93 -5.12 -8.11
N LEU A 301 -28.73 -5.27 -9.17
CA LEU A 301 -29.94 -4.47 -9.39
C LEU A 301 -31.01 -4.78 -8.36
N TRP A 302 -31.22 -6.06 -8.05
CA TRP A 302 -32.16 -6.49 -7.03
C TRP A 302 -31.76 -5.98 -5.64
N PHE A 303 -30.47 -6.05 -5.31
CA PHE A 303 -29.92 -5.48 -4.08
C PHE A 303 -30.15 -3.97 -3.99
N LYS A 304 -29.98 -3.25 -5.11
CA LYS A 304 -30.28 -1.81 -5.20
C LYS A 304 -31.78 -1.50 -5.09
N ALA A 305 -32.64 -2.38 -5.62
CA ALA A 305 -34.10 -2.20 -5.65
C ALA A 305 -34.78 -2.57 -4.33
N ARG A 306 -34.23 -3.51 -3.54
CA ARG A 306 -34.80 -3.91 -2.24
C ARG A 306 -34.65 -2.86 -1.13
N GLY A 307 -33.89 -1.79 -1.37
CA GLY A 307 -33.53 -0.79 -0.37
C GLY A 307 -32.37 -1.24 0.52
N ALA A 308 -31.89 -0.34 1.39
CA ALA A 308 -30.89 -0.69 2.39
C ALA A 308 -31.44 -1.81 3.31
N PHE A 309 -30.58 -2.73 3.75
CA PHE A 309 -30.94 -3.73 4.75
C PHE A 309 -31.63 -3.09 5.96
N THR A 310 -32.50 -3.85 6.62
CA THR A 310 -33.11 -3.43 7.89
C THR A 310 -32.01 -3.00 8.85
N ASN A 311 -32.13 -1.78 9.37
CA ASN A 311 -31.23 -1.25 10.38
C ASN A 311 -31.89 -1.45 11.75
N ASN A 312 -31.47 -2.48 12.47
CA ASN A 312 -32.04 -2.82 13.77
C ASN A 312 -31.46 -1.99 14.94
N LEU A 313 -30.54 -1.06 14.67
CA LEU A 313 -29.93 -0.20 15.69
C LEU A 313 -30.85 0.95 16.07
N ASP A 314 -30.90 1.27 17.36
CA ASP A 314 -31.62 2.43 17.86
C ASP A 314 -30.99 3.73 17.32
N GLN A 315 -31.77 4.55 16.62
CA GLN A 315 -31.27 5.81 16.05
C GLN A 315 -31.70 7.03 16.86
N GLU A 316 -32.50 6.86 17.93
CA GLU A 316 -32.93 7.96 18.79
C GLU A 316 -31.85 8.36 19.79
N ASP A 317 -31.01 7.41 20.22
CA ASP A 317 -29.83 7.68 21.04
C ASP A 317 -28.68 8.24 20.19
N SER A 318 -28.15 9.41 20.56
CA SER A 318 -27.13 10.11 19.79
C SER A 318 -25.79 9.38 19.73
N ASP A 319 -25.42 8.64 20.78
CA ASP A 319 -24.17 7.89 20.83
C ASP A 319 -24.30 6.60 20.00
N VAL A 320 -25.46 5.92 20.06
CA VAL A 320 -25.74 4.76 19.17
C VAL A 320 -25.79 5.19 17.70
N ALA A 321 -26.39 6.34 17.40
CA ALA A 321 -26.41 6.91 16.05
C ALA A 321 -24.99 7.22 15.55
N PHE A 322 -24.13 7.79 16.40
CA PHE A 322 -22.71 7.98 16.08
C PHE A 322 -22.01 6.66 15.78
N CYS A 323 -22.16 5.66 16.65
CA CYS A 323 -21.57 4.33 16.45
C CYS A 323 -22.03 3.68 15.14
N ASN A 324 -23.32 3.79 14.81
CA ASN A 324 -23.87 3.26 13.56
C ASN A 324 -23.31 3.99 12.31
N ASP A 325 -23.22 5.31 12.34
CA ASP A 325 -22.63 6.09 11.25
C ASP A 325 -21.14 5.77 11.09
N MET A 326 -20.42 5.74 12.21
CA MET A 326 -18.99 5.42 12.23
C MET A 326 -18.73 4.02 11.67
N LEU A 327 -19.51 3.02 12.06
CA LEU A 327 -19.42 1.67 11.49
C LEU A 327 -19.56 1.68 9.95
N GLY A 328 -20.50 2.46 9.41
CA GLY A 328 -20.68 2.61 7.96
C GLY A 328 -19.52 3.34 7.26
N LYS A 329 -18.76 4.14 8.00
CA LYS A 329 -17.57 4.86 7.54
C LYS A 329 -16.33 3.97 7.53
N VAL A 330 -16.03 3.31 8.65
CA VAL A 330 -14.83 2.48 8.80
C VAL A 330 -15.00 1.05 8.28
N SER A 331 -16.24 0.57 8.04
CA SER A 331 -16.47 -0.81 7.64
C SER A 331 -17.68 -1.04 6.73
N ARG A 332 -17.59 -0.62 5.47
CA ARG A 332 -18.72 -0.69 4.51
C ARG A 332 -19.32 -2.09 4.33
N SER A 333 -18.48 -3.13 4.27
CA SER A 333 -18.94 -4.51 4.03
C SER A 333 -19.56 -5.13 5.28
N PHE A 334 -18.96 -4.92 6.46
CA PHE A 334 -19.48 -5.49 7.72
C PHE A 334 -20.69 -4.70 8.24
N ALA A 335 -20.75 -3.38 8.05
CA ALA A 335 -21.87 -2.55 8.48
C ALA A 335 -23.22 -3.08 7.94
N ALA A 336 -23.25 -3.56 6.70
CA ALA A 336 -24.45 -4.08 6.07
C ALA A 336 -24.96 -5.37 6.75
N VAL A 337 -24.06 -6.25 7.20
CA VAL A 337 -24.43 -7.52 7.86
C VAL A 337 -24.67 -7.36 9.36
N ILE A 338 -23.96 -6.46 10.04
CA ILE A 338 -24.16 -6.19 11.47
C ILE A 338 -25.54 -5.59 11.73
N ARG A 339 -25.98 -4.65 10.88
CA ARG A 339 -27.29 -3.99 11.00
C ARG A 339 -28.49 -4.93 10.94
N GLN A 340 -28.32 -6.12 10.36
CA GLN A 340 -29.35 -7.14 10.20
C GLN A 340 -29.49 -8.07 11.41
N LEU A 341 -28.59 -8.00 12.39
CA LEU A 341 -28.66 -8.82 13.60
C LEU A 341 -29.82 -8.38 14.51
N PRO A 342 -30.26 -9.23 15.45
CA PRO A 342 -31.26 -8.85 16.44
C PRO A 342 -30.82 -7.59 17.22
N LYS A 343 -31.74 -6.66 17.50
CA LYS A 343 -31.43 -5.30 18.01
C LYS A 343 -30.38 -5.25 19.14
N MET A 344 -30.53 -6.11 20.15
CA MET A 344 -29.58 -6.18 21.27
C MET A 344 -28.18 -6.59 20.80
N LEU A 345 -28.08 -7.71 20.10
CA LEU A 345 -26.82 -8.23 19.58
C LEU A 345 -26.17 -7.32 18.53
N ALA A 346 -26.98 -6.65 17.70
CA ALA A 346 -26.48 -5.68 16.74
C ALA A 346 -25.72 -4.56 17.46
N THR A 347 -26.29 -4.01 18.54
CA THR A 347 -25.66 -2.93 19.32
C THR A 347 -24.36 -3.41 19.97
N ASP A 348 -24.39 -4.58 20.60
CA ASP A 348 -23.20 -5.21 21.20
C ASP A 348 -22.07 -5.38 20.18
N ILE A 349 -22.40 -5.89 18.98
CA ILE A 349 -21.41 -6.14 17.92
C ILE A 349 -20.91 -4.85 17.27
N VAL A 350 -21.73 -3.80 17.16
CA VAL A 350 -21.24 -2.48 16.71
C VAL A 350 -20.19 -1.96 17.68
N VAL A 351 -20.49 -1.97 18.98
CA VAL A 351 -19.53 -1.51 19.99
C VAL A 351 -18.27 -2.37 19.96
N PHE A 352 -18.43 -3.70 19.97
CA PHE A 352 -17.30 -4.62 19.90
C PHE A 352 -16.41 -4.34 18.69
N TYR A 353 -17.00 -4.15 17.51
CA TYR A 353 -16.26 -3.82 16.29
C TYR A 353 -15.52 -2.48 16.40
N LEU A 354 -16.17 -1.42 16.88
CA LEU A 354 -15.56 -0.09 16.98
C LEU A 354 -14.46 -0.03 18.04
N VAL A 355 -14.61 -0.75 19.14
CA VAL A 355 -13.58 -0.87 20.16
C VAL A 355 -12.33 -1.50 19.58
N LEU A 356 -12.48 -2.63 18.88
CA LEU A 356 -11.35 -3.32 18.26
C LEU A 356 -10.77 -2.53 17.09
N ARG A 357 -11.58 -1.81 16.31
CA ARG A 357 -11.10 -0.91 15.25
C ARG A 357 -10.30 0.27 15.81
N GLY A 358 -10.69 0.82 16.96
CA GLY A 358 -9.92 1.84 17.65
C GLY A 358 -8.56 1.31 18.10
N LEU A 359 -8.54 0.10 18.67
CA LEU A 359 -7.30 -0.59 19.05
C LEU A 359 -6.38 -0.88 17.85
N ASP A 360 -6.96 -1.39 16.75
CA ASP A 360 -6.32 -1.63 15.45
C ASP A 360 -5.70 -0.34 14.89
N THR A 361 -6.42 0.78 14.95
CA THR A 361 -5.92 2.10 14.49
C THR A 361 -4.68 2.55 15.26
N VAL A 362 -4.63 2.27 16.58
CA VAL A 362 -3.45 2.55 17.39
C VAL A 362 -2.27 1.65 17.00
N GLU A 363 -2.53 0.38 16.71
CA GLU A 363 -1.52 -0.61 16.31
C GLU A 363 -0.97 -0.33 14.89
N ASP A 364 -1.84 0.03 13.95
CA ASP A 364 -1.49 0.27 12.55
C ASP A 364 -0.71 1.57 12.33
N ASP A 365 -0.88 2.57 13.20
CA ASP A 365 -0.22 3.87 13.04
C ASP A 365 1.28 3.77 13.38
N MET A 366 2.11 3.82 12.34
CA MET A 366 3.57 3.76 12.44
C MET A 366 4.22 5.12 12.65
N THR A 367 3.44 6.21 12.64
CA THR A 367 3.95 7.60 12.62
C THR A 367 3.57 8.42 13.83
N ALA A 368 2.48 8.06 14.53
CA ALA A 368 1.95 8.87 15.62
C ALA A 368 2.70 8.72 16.95
N PHE A 369 3.61 7.77 17.08
CA PHE A 369 4.31 7.47 18.34
C PHE A 369 5.83 7.51 18.16
N ASP A 370 6.47 8.57 18.67
CA ASP A 370 7.94 8.68 18.73
C ASP A 370 8.56 7.64 19.71
N ASP A 371 7.83 7.31 20.78
CA ASP A 371 8.23 6.31 21.78
C ASP A 371 7.31 5.08 21.72
N ILE A 372 7.89 3.95 21.31
CA ILE A 372 7.20 2.66 21.21
C ILE A 372 6.60 2.19 22.54
N GLN A 373 7.18 2.58 23.69
CA GLN A 373 6.65 2.22 25.01
C GLN A 373 5.30 2.90 25.30
N VAL A 374 5.07 4.10 24.74
CA VAL A 374 3.77 4.77 24.83
C VAL A 374 2.71 3.97 24.09
N LYS A 375 3.02 3.50 22.87
CA LYS A 375 2.15 2.66 22.06
C LYS A 375 1.84 1.33 22.77
N ILE A 376 2.86 0.65 23.29
CA ILE A 376 2.71 -0.61 24.06
C ILE A 376 1.81 -0.41 25.28
N LYS A 377 2.04 0.66 26.05
CA LYS A 377 1.22 0.98 27.22
C LYS A 377 -0.23 1.27 26.80
N LEU A 378 -0.43 2.03 25.74
CA LEU A 378 -1.77 2.37 25.24
C LEU A 378 -2.54 1.11 24.82
N LEU A 379 -1.92 0.22 24.05
CA LEU A 379 -2.52 -1.04 23.61
C LEU A 379 -2.88 -1.95 24.79
N THR A 380 -1.96 -2.13 25.74
CA THR A 380 -2.17 -3.02 26.90
C THR A 380 -3.20 -2.49 27.90
N THR A 381 -3.33 -1.17 28.02
CA THR A 381 -4.25 -0.51 28.97
C THR A 381 -5.53 0.01 28.31
N PHE A 382 -5.75 -0.20 27.01
CA PHE A 382 -6.92 0.30 26.27
C PHE A 382 -8.25 -0.13 26.92
N HIS A 383 -8.34 -1.39 27.36
CA HIS A 383 -9.53 -1.96 27.99
C HIS A 383 -9.88 -1.36 29.37
N GLU A 384 -8.89 -0.80 30.09
CA GLU A 384 -9.07 -0.18 31.41
C GLU A 384 -9.08 1.35 31.36
N THR A 385 -8.73 1.93 30.21
CA THR A 385 -8.75 3.37 29.96
C THR A 385 -9.93 3.74 29.07
N ALA A 386 -9.85 3.45 27.77
CA ALA A 386 -10.83 3.86 26.76
C ALA A 386 -12.25 3.32 27.03
N LEU A 387 -12.40 2.13 27.63
CA LEU A 387 -13.71 1.55 27.96
C LEU A 387 -14.30 2.05 29.29
N VAL A 388 -13.49 2.71 30.13
CA VAL A 388 -13.88 3.11 31.48
C VAL A 388 -14.08 4.63 31.58
N ASP A 389 -13.14 5.40 31.04
CA ASP A 389 -13.16 6.87 31.13
C ASP A 389 -13.96 7.49 29.98
N ARG A 390 -15.09 8.15 30.30
CA ARG A 390 -15.93 8.85 29.33
C ARG A 390 -15.28 10.13 28.77
N ALA A 391 -14.22 10.62 29.39
CA ALA A 391 -13.42 11.72 28.86
C ALA A 391 -12.29 11.24 27.94
N TRP A 392 -12.07 9.91 27.84
CA TRP A 392 -11.00 9.36 27.03
C TRP A 392 -11.24 9.65 25.55
N LYS A 393 -10.19 10.17 24.92
CA LYS A 393 -10.07 10.38 23.49
C LYS A 393 -8.59 10.39 23.14
N LEU A 394 -8.28 10.12 21.88
CA LEU A 394 -6.92 10.16 21.38
C LEU A 394 -6.87 10.98 20.10
N GLU A 395 -6.12 12.08 20.15
CA GLU A 395 -5.93 13.00 19.03
C GLU A 395 -4.62 12.68 18.31
N GLY A 396 -4.58 12.92 17.00
CA GLY A 396 -3.35 12.77 16.21
C GLY A 396 -2.94 11.34 15.83
N VAL A 397 -3.78 10.34 16.14
CA VAL A 397 -3.57 8.93 15.76
C VAL A 397 -4.60 8.53 14.71
N GLY A 398 -4.16 7.82 13.67
CA GLY A 398 -4.98 7.37 12.55
C GLY A 398 -5.27 8.47 11.51
N GLN A 399 -5.98 8.08 10.45
CA GLN A 399 -6.36 8.99 9.35
C GLN A 399 -7.87 8.94 9.05
N GLY A 400 -8.39 10.00 8.44
CA GLY A 400 -9.78 10.06 7.97
C GLY A 400 -10.81 9.73 9.05
N ASP A 401 -11.71 8.78 8.75
CA ASP A 401 -12.78 8.37 9.66
C ASP A 401 -12.27 7.57 10.88
N GLU A 402 -11.12 6.89 10.79
CA GLU A 402 -10.51 6.14 11.91
C GLU A 402 -9.95 7.09 12.98
N ARG A 403 -9.35 8.20 12.55
CA ARG A 403 -8.98 9.29 13.45
C ARG A 403 -10.19 9.85 14.19
N VAL A 404 -11.28 10.12 13.47
CA VAL A 404 -12.52 10.64 14.09
C VAL A 404 -13.10 9.66 15.11
N LEU A 405 -12.97 8.34 14.88
CA LEU A 405 -13.36 7.32 15.84
C LEU A 405 -12.59 7.48 17.17
N LEU A 406 -11.26 7.65 17.12
CA LEU A 406 -10.43 7.82 18.31
C LEU A 406 -10.63 9.17 19.01
N GLU A 407 -10.82 10.25 18.25
CA GLU A 407 -11.07 11.60 18.79
C GLU A 407 -12.44 11.71 19.48
N ARG A 408 -13.41 10.89 19.07
CA ARG A 408 -14.78 10.83 19.62
C ARG A 408 -15.10 9.50 20.30
N PHE A 409 -14.08 8.81 20.79
CA PHE A 409 -14.24 7.47 21.34
C PHE A 409 -15.16 7.44 22.57
N SER A 410 -15.31 8.56 23.27
CA SER A 410 -16.27 8.76 24.37
C SER A 410 -17.70 8.31 24.04
N SER A 411 -18.16 8.48 22.80
CA SER A 411 -19.48 8.00 22.36
C SER A 411 -19.54 6.47 22.32
N VAL A 412 -18.45 5.81 21.90
CA VAL A 412 -18.34 4.33 21.93
C VAL A 412 -18.35 3.85 23.38
N THR A 413 -17.60 4.51 24.26
CA THR A 413 -17.56 4.23 25.70
C THR A 413 -18.93 4.36 26.36
N ALA A 414 -19.70 5.39 25.99
CA ALA A 414 -21.05 5.61 26.52
C ALA A 414 -22.00 4.45 26.17
N VAL A 415 -21.99 4.00 24.90
CA VAL A 415 -22.80 2.85 24.49
C VAL A 415 -22.29 1.57 25.14
N PHE A 416 -20.98 1.34 25.19
CA PHE A 416 -20.37 0.18 25.86
C PHE A 416 -20.86 0.02 27.31
N GLN A 417 -20.87 1.10 28.08
CA GLN A 417 -21.29 1.09 29.48
C GLN A 417 -22.80 0.86 29.66
N SER A 418 -23.60 1.04 28.59
CA SER A 418 -25.04 0.74 28.59
C SER A 418 -25.37 -0.71 28.28
N LEU A 419 -24.40 -1.49 27.78
CA LEU A 419 -24.59 -2.90 27.41
C LEU A 419 -24.79 -3.79 28.64
N SER A 420 -25.23 -5.03 28.43
CA SER A 420 -25.33 -6.02 29.51
C SER A 420 -23.97 -6.29 30.15
N GLN A 421 -23.95 -6.67 31.43
CA GLN A 421 -22.71 -7.01 32.13
C GLN A 421 -21.93 -8.12 31.41
N GLY A 422 -22.63 -9.17 30.92
CA GLY A 422 -22.00 -10.25 30.17
C GLY A 422 -21.33 -9.76 28.88
N SER A 423 -21.97 -8.83 28.16
CA SER A 423 -21.41 -8.22 26.94
C SER A 423 -20.18 -7.36 27.26
N GLN A 424 -20.24 -6.58 28.34
CA GLN A 424 -19.10 -5.76 28.79
C GLN A 424 -17.90 -6.61 29.17
N GLU A 425 -18.11 -7.69 29.91
CA GLU A 425 -17.05 -8.64 30.32
C GLU A 425 -16.38 -9.29 29.10
N VAL A 426 -17.16 -9.70 28.08
CA VAL A 426 -16.62 -10.28 26.85
C VAL A 426 -15.79 -9.26 26.08
N ILE A 427 -16.34 -8.07 25.81
CA ILE A 427 -15.66 -7.04 25.01
C ILE A 427 -14.38 -6.59 25.72
N SER A 428 -14.42 -6.38 27.04
CA SER A 428 -13.24 -5.98 27.82
C SER A 428 -12.15 -7.06 27.82
N ASP A 429 -12.52 -8.33 28.04
CA ASP A 429 -11.57 -9.46 28.01
C ASP A 429 -10.88 -9.62 26.65
N ILE A 430 -11.66 -9.56 25.57
CA ILE A 430 -11.10 -9.67 24.22
C ILE A 430 -10.21 -8.46 23.89
N THR A 431 -10.64 -7.25 24.23
CA THR A 431 -9.84 -6.04 24.03
C THR A 431 -8.51 -6.12 24.78
N LYS A 432 -8.53 -6.62 26.03
CA LYS A 432 -7.32 -6.85 26.83
C LYS A 432 -6.37 -7.85 26.17
N ARG A 433 -6.88 -9.02 25.79
CA ARG A 433 -6.08 -10.10 25.19
C ARG A 433 -5.53 -9.69 23.82
N MET A 434 -6.32 -9.01 23.00
CA MET A 434 -5.90 -8.48 21.71
C MET A 434 -4.85 -7.39 21.87
N GLY A 435 -5.05 -6.43 22.78
CA GLY A 435 -4.09 -5.35 23.03
C GLY A 435 -2.75 -5.86 23.55
N ALA A 436 -2.76 -6.87 24.42
CA ALA A 436 -1.55 -7.56 24.86
C ALA A 436 -0.85 -8.31 23.71
N GLY A 437 -1.62 -8.98 22.86
CA GLY A 437 -1.13 -9.66 21.66
C GLY A 437 -0.48 -8.69 20.66
N MET A 438 -1.17 -7.60 20.32
CA MET A 438 -0.67 -6.53 19.45
C MET A 438 0.63 -5.93 20.02
N ALA A 439 0.68 -5.62 21.32
CA ALA A 439 1.90 -5.11 21.96
C ALA A 439 3.09 -6.08 21.87
N GLU A 440 2.85 -7.40 21.92
CA GLU A 440 3.89 -8.42 21.70
C GLU A 440 4.52 -8.31 20.30
N PHE A 441 3.72 -7.96 19.29
CA PHE A 441 4.13 -7.88 17.89
C PHE A 441 4.68 -6.51 17.49
N VAL A 442 4.23 -5.42 18.13
CA VAL A 442 4.78 -4.07 17.94
C VAL A 442 6.28 -4.00 18.25
N SER A 443 6.77 -4.82 19.17
CA SER A 443 8.20 -4.87 19.55
C SER A 443 9.05 -5.72 18.60
N LYS A 444 8.43 -6.42 17.62
CA LYS A 444 9.13 -7.32 16.69
C LYS A 444 9.38 -6.61 15.36
N ASP A 445 10.51 -6.93 14.74
CA ASP A 445 10.77 -6.52 13.37
C ASP A 445 9.92 -7.36 12.41
N LEU A 446 8.84 -6.75 11.92
CA LEU A 446 7.94 -7.32 10.92
C LEU A 446 8.27 -6.86 9.50
N GLY A 447 9.37 -6.13 9.27
CA GLY A 447 9.75 -5.62 7.94
C GLY A 447 9.97 -6.71 6.89
N GLN A 448 10.18 -7.97 7.33
CA GLN A 448 10.30 -9.15 6.47
C GLN A 448 9.29 -10.26 6.84
N GLY A 449 8.20 -9.91 7.53
CA GLY A 449 7.18 -10.87 7.93
C GLY A 449 7.48 -11.58 9.24
N THR A 450 6.49 -12.35 9.71
CA THR A 450 6.59 -13.17 10.93
C THR A 450 7.67 -14.26 10.76
N THR A 451 8.36 -14.62 11.83
CA THR A 451 9.53 -15.53 11.75
C THR A 451 9.18 -16.96 11.32
N SER A 452 7.95 -17.40 11.60
CA SER A 452 7.50 -18.76 11.32
C SER A 452 5.99 -18.83 11.15
N THR A 453 5.50 -19.93 10.58
CA THR A 453 4.06 -20.21 10.45
C THR A 453 3.38 -20.28 11.82
N VAL A 454 4.08 -20.72 12.87
CA VAL A 454 3.56 -20.73 14.25
C VAL A 454 3.35 -19.31 14.76
N GLU A 455 4.29 -18.41 14.49
CA GLU A 455 4.17 -17.00 14.86
C GLU A 455 3.10 -16.28 14.03
N TYR A 456 2.97 -16.63 12.74
CA TYR A 456 1.90 -16.16 11.87
C TYR A 456 0.51 -16.55 12.40
N ASP A 457 0.34 -17.80 12.81
CA ASP A 457 -0.90 -18.30 13.43
C ASP A 457 -1.17 -17.59 14.76
N LYS A 458 -0.13 -17.34 15.55
CA LYS A 458 -0.23 -16.61 16.81
C LYS A 458 -0.65 -15.15 16.59
N TYR A 459 -0.09 -14.48 15.59
CA TYR A 459 -0.51 -13.13 15.19
C TYR A 459 -1.99 -13.13 14.78
N CYS A 460 -2.37 -14.01 13.85
CA CYS A 460 -3.75 -14.13 13.38
C CYS A 460 -4.72 -14.50 14.52
N HIS A 461 -4.29 -15.29 15.49
CA HIS A 461 -5.06 -15.58 16.71
C HIS A 461 -5.38 -14.29 17.46
N TYR A 462 -4.38 -13.47 17.77
CA TYR A 462 -4.59 -12.25 18.54
C TYR A 462 -5.49 -11.25 17.82
N VAL A 463 -5.26 -10.98 16.53
CA VAL A 463 -5.98 -9.91 15.81
C VAL A 463 -7.32 -10.34 15.21
N ALA A 464 -7.56 -11.64 15.04
CA ALA A 464 -8.80 -12.14 14.43
C ALA A 464 -9.40 -13.39 15.09
N GLY A 465 -8.58 -14.34 15.55
CA GLY A 465 -9.07 -15.51 16.29
C GLY A 465 -9.84 -15.15 17.55
N LEU A 466 -9.33 -14.17 18.31
CA LEU A 466 -10.01 -13.59 19.48
C LEU A 466 -11.32 -12.88 19.11
N VAL A 467 -11.43 -12.32 17.90
CA VAL A 467 -12.70 -11.75 17.42
C VAL A 467 -13.73 -12.85 17.26
N GLY A 468 -13.33 -14.01 16.72
CA GLY A 468 -14.18 -15.21 16.66
C GLY A 468 -14.69 -15.60 18.05
N ASP A 469 -13.79 -15.77 19.02
CA ASP A 469 -14.12 -16.07 20.43
C ASP A 469 -15.09 -15.04 21.03
N GLY A 470 -14.80 -13.76 20.86
CA GLY A 470 -15.64 -12.66 21.34
C GLY A 470 -17.05 -12.67 20.74
N LEU A 471 -17.17 -12.84 19.43
CA LEU A 471 -18.46 -12.95 18.74
C LEU A 471 -19.25 -14.16 19.27
N THR A 472 -18.62 -15.33 19.37
CA THR A 472 -19.25 -16.54 19.90
C THR A 472 -19.79 -16.31 21.31
N ARG A 473 -18.99 -15.72 22.19
CA ARG A 473 -19.38 -15.41 23.58
C ARG A 473 -20.49 -14.36 23.64
N LEU A 474 -20.51 -13.37 22.75
CA LEU A 474 -21.61 -12.39 22.65
C LEU A 474 -22.93 -13.04 22.19
N PHE A 475 -22.90 -13.97 21.23
CA PHE A 475 -24.10 -14.71 20.80
C PHE A 475 -24.73 -15.48 21.96
N VAL A 476 -23.90 -16.07 22.81
CA VAL A 476 -24.34 -16.85 23.98
C VAL A 476 -24.75 -15.94 25.14
N ALA A 477 -24.02 -14.86 25.40
CA ALA A 477 -24.33 -13.90 26.47
C ALA A 477 -25.66 -13.17 26.24
N THR A 478 -26.01 -12.92 24.98
CA THR A 478 -27.31 -12.33 24.59
C THR A 478 -28.45 -13.36 24.54
N GLY A 479 -28.16 -14.65 24.73
CA GLY A 479 -29.14 -15.74 24.72
C GLY A 479 -29.67 -16.10 23.32
N ILE A 480 -29.05 -15.59 22.25
CA ILE A 480 -29.44 -15.89 20.87
C ILE A 480 -28.96 -17.28 20.46
N GLU A 481 -27.75 -17.66 20.89
CA GLU A 481 -27.19 -18.99 20.70
C GLU A 481 -27.02 -19.74 22.03
N GLY A 482 -26.97 -21.08 21.94
CA GLY A 482 -26.84 -21.96 23.09
C GLY A 482 -25.40 -22.10 23.60
N GLN A 483 -25.24 -22.52 24.86
CA GLN A 483 -23.95 -22.77 25.50
C GLN A 483 -23.11 -23.83 24.77
N GLU A 484 -23.75 -24.69 23.98
CA GLU A 484 -23.05 -25.70 23.17
C GLU A 484 -22.01 -25.07 22.22
N LEU A 485 -22.23 -23.83 21.78
CA LEU A 485 -21.31 -23.14 20.85
C LEU A 485 -19.96 -22.79 21.51
N LEU A 486 -19.87 -22.80 22.84
CA LEU A 486 -18.63 -22.57 23.60
C LEU A 486 -17.78 -23.83 23.79
N LEU A 487 -18.29 -25.01 23.40
CA LEU A 487 -17.60 -26.29 23.63
C LEU A 487 -16.40 -26.52 22.71
N ALA A 488 -16.31 -25.77 21.61
CA ALA A 488 -15.30 -25.92 20.56
C ALA A 488 -14.68 -24.56 20.18
N PRO A 489 -13.99 -23.86 21.12
CA PRO A 489 -13.44 -22.53 20.89
C PRO A 489 -12.38 -22.48 19.77
N GLU A 490 -11.73 -23.59 19.47
CA GLU A 490 -10.80 -23.74 18.35
C GLU A 490 -11.47 -23.47 17.00
N LEU A 491 -12.76 -23.82 16.84
CA LEU A 491 -13.49 -23.60 15.60
C LEU A 491 -13.79 -22.11 15.39
N ALA A 492 -14.13 -21.39 16.47
CA ALA A 492 -14.29 -19.94 16.45
C ALA A 492 -12.97 -19.24 16.12
N ASN A 493 -11.86 -19.74 16.66
CA ASN A 493 -10.53 -19.26 16.30
C ASN A 493 -10.24 -19.47 14.80
N SER A 494 -10.50 -20.67 14.26
CA SER A 494 -10.31 -20.97 12.84
C SER A 494 -11.14 -20.06 11.92
N MET A 495 -12.37 -19.70 12.31
CA MET A 495 -13.18 -18.72 11.58
C MET A 495 -12.50 -17.34 11.47
N GLY A 496 -11.86 -16.89 12.55
CA GLY A 496 -11.09 -15.63 12.56
C GLY A 496 -9.80 -15.71 11.74
N LEU A 497 -9.01 -16.77 11.95
CA LEU A 497 -7.78 -17.01 11.19
C LEU A 497 -8.04 -17.08 9.68
N PHE A 498 -9.12 -17.72 9.24
CA PHE A 498 -9.42 -17.83 7.82
C PHE A 498 -9.64 -16.47 7.15
N LEU A 499 -10.37 -15.57 7.81
CA LEU A 499 -10.58 -14.21 7.32
C LEU A 499 -9.26 -13.42 7.31
N GLN A 500 -8.48 -13.51 8.38
CA GLN A 500 -7.24 -12.74 8.52
C GLN A 500 -6.18 -13.19 7.53
N LYS A 501 -5.94 -14.50 7.41
CA LYS A 501 -5.01 -15.05 6.43
C LYS A 501 -5.41 -14.66 5.01
N THR A 502 -6.71 -14.70 4.69
CA THR A 502 -7.20 -14.26 3.38
C THR A 502 -6.88 -12.80 3.08
N ASN A 503 -7.04 -11.90 4.07
CA ASN A 503 -6.70 -10.49 3.90
C ASN A 503 -5.18 -10.29 3.75
N ILE A 504 -4.38 -10.87 4.64
CA ILE A 504 -2.90 -10.77 4.59
C ILE A 504 -2.33 -11.29 3.26
N ILE A 505 -2.89 -12.37 2.72
CA ILE A 505 -2.44 -12.90 1.42
C ILE A 505 -2.80 -11.94 0.28
N ARG A 506 -4.02 -11.37 0.31
CA ARG A 506 -4.51 -10.45 -0.72
C ARG A 506 -3.78 -9.10 -0.71
N ASP A 507 -3.50 -8.59 0.48
CA ASP A 507 -3.02 -7.21 0.70
C ASP A 507 -1.48 -7.12 0.77
N TYR A 508 -0.77 -8.21 0.43
CA TYR A 508 0.69 -8.32 0.38
C TYR A 508 1.43 -7.03 -0.04
N LEU A 509 1.06 -6.46 -1.19
CA LEU A 509 1.77 -5.29 -1.73
C LEU A 509 1.41 -4.00 -0.98
N GLU A 510 0.17 -3.88 -0.51
CA GLU A 510 -0.28 -2.73 0.30
C GLU A 510 0.49 -2.71 1.62
N ASP A 511 0.52 -3.84 2.32
CA ASP A 511 1.26 -4.01 3.58
C ASP A 511 2.75 -3.70 3.39
N TYR A 512 3.38 -4.28 2.35
CA TYR A 512 4.81 -4.12 2.09
C TYR A 512 5.19 -2.67 1.77
N VAL A 513 4.35 -1.95 1.02
CA VAL A 513 4.54 -0.52 0.71
C VAL A 513 4.34 0.37 1.96
N ASP A 514 3.50 -0.06 2.90
CA ASP A 514 3.32 0.58 4.20
C ASP A 514 4.43 0.24 5.22
N GLY A 515 5.47 -0.47 4.79
CA GLY A 515 6.61 -0.84 5.65
C GLY A 515 6.31 -1.99 6.60
N ARG A 516 5.25 -2.77 6.34
CA ARG A 516 4.81 -3.89 7.17
C ARG A 516 4.80 -5.17 6.35
N ALA A 517 5.05 -6.30 6.99
CA ALA A 517 4.85 -7.59 6.35
C ALA A 517 4.41 -8.63 7.37
N PHE A 518 3.59 -9.58 6.92
CA PHE A 518 3.04 -10.62 7.79
C PHE A 518 3.31 -12.03 7.30
N TRP A 519 3.66 -12.22 6.02
CA TRP A 519 3.93 -13.53 5.42
C TRP A 519 5.05 -14.25 6.19
N PRO A 520 4.86 -15.52 6.60
CA PRO A 520 5.82 -16.22 7.43
C PRO A 520 7.11 -16.56 6.69
N GLN A 521 8.25 -16.23 7.31
CA GLN A 521 9.58 -16.39 6.77
C GLN A 521 9.93 -17.85 6.43
N ASP A 522 9.48 -18.80 7.25
CA ASP A 522 9.69 -20.22 6.98
C ASP A 522 8.94 -20.71 5.73
N VAL A 523 7.89 -20.00 5.25
CA VAL A 523 7.22 -20.27 3.98
C VAL A 523 7.91 -19.52 2.85
N TRP A 524 7.97 -18.18 2.93
CA TRP A 524 8.42 -17.40 1.78
C TRP A 524 9.91 -17.58 1.45
N LYS A 525 10.77 -17.86 2.44
CA LYS A 525 12.20 -18.13 2.20
C LYS A 525 12.46 -19.41 1.40
N LYS A 526 11.50 -20.36 1.37
CA LYS A 526 11.61 -21.55 0.50
C LYS A 526 11.58 -21.17 -0.98
N HIS A 527 10.84 -20.10 -1.29
CA HIS A 527 10.58 -19.66 -2.65
C HIS A 527 11.48 -18.50 -3.07
N ALA A 528 11.86 -17.63 -2.13
CA ALA A 528 12.68 -16.46 -2.40
C ALA A 528 14.11 -16.81 -2.81
N LYS A 529 14.64 -16.14 -3.83
CA LYS A 529 16.00 -16.33 -4.37
C LYS A 529 17.03 -15.39 -3.75
N THR A 530 16.63 -14.18 -3.43
CA THR A 530 17.48 -13.13 -2.84
C THR A 530 17.41 -13.10 -1.31
N GLY A 531 16.48 -13.86 -0.73
CA GLY A 531 16.26 -13.89 0.72
C GLY A 531 15.48 -12.69 1.25
N GLN A 532 14.80 -11.94 0.38
CA GLN A 532 13.94 -10.81 0.75
C GLN A 532 12.50 -11.05 0.30
N LEU A 533 11.53 -10.69 1.13
CA LEU A 533 10.12 -10.88 0.83
C LEU A 533 9.67 -10.00 -0.36
N GLY A 534 10.15 -8.75 -0.41
CA GLY A 534 9.78 -7.77 -1.45
C GLY A 534 10.11 -8.18 -2.88
N GLU A 535 10.97 -9.19 -3.07
CA GLU A 535 11.33 -9.68 -4.41
C GLU A 535 10.11 -10.20 -5.19
N PHE A 536 9.06 -10.67 -4.50
CA PHE A 536 7.88 -11.20 -5.15
C PHE A 536 7.06 -10.13 -5.91
N ALA A 537 7.29 -8.84 -5.61
CA ALA A 537 6.74 -7.74 -6.41
C ALA A 537 7.45 -7.56 -7.77
N LEU A 538 8.61 -8.21 -7.96
CA LEU A 538 9.44 -8.06 -9.16
C LEU A 538 9.08 -9.13 -10.22
N PRO A 539 8.86 -8.75 -11.50
CA PRO A 539 8.43 -9.69 -12.54
C PRO A 539 9.34 -10.90 -12.77
N GLN A 540 10.65 -10.78 -12.54
CA GLN A 540 11.61 -11.87 -12.74
C GLN A 540 11.45 -13.02 -11.72
N PHE A 541 10.84 -12.75 -10.56
CA PHE A 541 10.56 -13.76 -9.54
C PHE A 541 9.12 -14.26 -9.60
N ARG A 542 8.40 -14.00 -10.71
CA ARG A 542 6.97 -14.33 -10.84
C ARG A 542 6.65 -15.79 -10.53
N GLU A 543 7.44 -16.75 -11.01
CA GLU A 543 7.18 -18.17 -10.76
C GLU A 543 7.35 -18.51 -9.26
N ASN A 544 8.39 -17.98 -8.63
CA ASN A 544 8.65 -18.10 -7.19
C ASN A 544 7.55 -17.45 -6.35
N ALA A 545 7.14 -16.24 -6.74
CA ALA A 545 6.07 -15.50 -6.11
C ALA A 545 4.74 -16.28 -6.16
N LEU A 546 4.39 -16.83 -7.33
CA LEU A 546 3.19 -17.65 -7.51
C LEU A 546 3.24 -18.95 -6.69
N ALA A 547 4.39 -19.63 -6.63
CA ALA A 547 4.54 -20.81 -5.80
C ALA A 547 4.36 -20.50 -4.30
N CYS A 548 4.93 -19.37 -3.82
CA CYS A 548 4.73 -18.90 -2.44
C CYS A 548 3.26 -18.54 -2.17
N LEU A 549 2.63 -17.80 -3.08
CA LEU A 549 1.22 -17.44 -3.00
C LEU A 549 0.33 -18.69 -2.90
N ASN A 550 0.59 -19.70 -3.73
CA ASN A 550 -0.19 -20.93 -3.73
C ASN A 550 -0.02 -21.72 -2.41
N GLU A 551 1.18 -21.72 -1.81
CA GLU A 551 1.42 -22.34 -0.50
C GLU A 551 0.63 -21.63 0.60
N LEU A 552 0.62 -20.29 0.62
CA LEU A 552 -0.13 -19.52 1.61
C LEU A 552 -1.65 -19.62 1.43
N VAL A 553 -2.15 -19.62 0.19
CA VAL A 553 -3.58 -19.86 -0.08
C VAL A 553 -3.97 -21.28 0.37
N THR A 554 -3.13 -22.26 0.11
CA THR A 554 -3.35 -23.65 0.57
C THR A 554 -3.37 -23.75 2.09
N ASP A 555 -2.52 -23.00 2.76
CA ASP A 555 -2.51 -22.90 4.22
C ASP A 555 -3.81 -22.31 4.77
N ALA A 556 -4.32 -21.22 4.18
CA ALA A 556 -5.61 -20.67 4.54
C ALA A 556 -6.78 -21.63 4.26
N LEU A 557 -6.79 -22.32 3.11
CA LEU A 557 -7.83 -23.29 2.74
C LEU A 557 -7.91 -24.47 3.71
N ALA A 558 -6.83 -24.80 4.42
CA ALA A 558 -6.83 -25.86 5.41
C ALA A 558 -7.78 -25.57 6.61
N LEU A 559 -8.18 -24.32 6.81
CA LEU A 559 -9.12 -23.90 7.87
C LEU A 559 -10.61 -24.05 7.47
N VAL A 560 -10.90 -24.30 6.18
CA VAL A 560 -12.28 -24.43 5.67
C VAL A 560 -13.10 -25.50 6.41
N PRO A 561 -12.57 -26.70 6.72
CA PRO A 561 -13.30 -27.71 7.47
C PRO A 561 -13.84 -27.20 8.82
N ASP A 562 -13.00 -26.50 9.58
CA ASP A 562 -13.37 -25.93 10.87
C ASP A 562 -14.41 -24.82 10.72
N CYS A 563 -14.26 -23.97 9.70
CA CYS A 563 -15.23 -22.92 9.41
C CYS A 563 -16.62 -23.51 9.09
N LEU A 564 -16.67 -24.57 8.29
CA LEU A 564 -17.91 -25.30 7.99
C LEU A 564 -18.48 -26.00 9.23
N ALA A 565 -17.62 -26.57 10.09
CA ALA A 565 -18.03 -27.20 11.33
C ALA A 565 -18.60 -26.19 12.34
N TYR A 566 -18.02 -24.99 12.44
CA TYR A 566 -18.54 -23.90 13.26
C TYR A 566 -19.92 -23.46 12.76
N MET A 567 -20.04 -23.13 11.47
CA MET A 567 -21.31 -22.64 10.89
C MET A 567 -22.45 -23.66 10.99
N ARG A 568 -22.17 -24.97 11.05
CA ARG A 568 -23.18 -26.02 11.27
C ARG A 568 -23.79 -25.99 12.67
N GLN A 569 -23.13 -25.39 13.65
CA GLN A 569 -23.59 -25.33 15.03
C GLN A 569 -24.50 -24.13 15.31
N ILE A 570 -24.43 -23.10 14.47
CA ILE A 570 -25.24 -21.88 14.58
C ILE A 570 -26.70 -22.20 14.26
N LYS A 571 -27.62 -21.82 15.16
CA LYS A 571 -29.05 -22.12 15.05
C LYS A 571 -29.85 -20.91 14.56
N ASP A 572 -29.48 -19.71 14.99
CA ASP A 572 -30.17 -18.47 14.64
C ASP A 572 -29.86 -18.07 13.18
N PRO A 573 -30.88 -17.83 12.33
CA PRO A 573 -30.65 -17.49 10.93
C PRO A 573 -29.96 -16.15 10.70
N GLU A 574 -30.09 -15.16 11.59
CA GLU A 574 -29.44 -13.85 11.46
C GLU A 574 -27.97 -13.94 11.84
N VAL A 575 -27.65 -14.63 12.94
CA VAL A 575 -26.28 -14.94 13.35
C VAL A 575 -25.58 -15.81 12.29
N PHE A 576 -26.29 -16.81 11.73
CA PHE A 576 -25.75 -17.65 10.67
C PHE A 576 -25.35 -16.82 9.46
N ARG A 577 -26.24 -15.93 8.97
CA ARG A 577 -25.92 -15.06 7.83
C ARG A 577 -24.74 -14.13 8.13
N PHE A 578 -24.72 -13.54 9.31
CA PHE A 578 -23.64 -12.67 9.77
C PHE A 578 -22.28 -13.40 9.74
N CYS A 579 -22.23 -14.64 10.20
CA CYS A 579 -21.01 -15.46 10.19
C CYS A 579 -20.67 -15.98 8.78
N ALA A 580 -21.67 -16.42 8.02
CA ALA A 580 -21.48 -17.09 6.74
C ALA A 580 -21.00 -16.17 5.61
N ILE A 581 -21.55 -14.96 5.52
CA ILE A 581 -21.25 -14.04 4.42
C ILE A 581 -19.74 -13.71 4.35
N PRO A 582 -19.07 -13.30 5.44
CA PRO A 582 -17.62 -13.05 5.41
C PRO A 582 -16.81 -14.29 4.99
N GLN A 583 -17.21 -15.48 5.43
CA GLN A 583 -16.51 -16.73 5.14
C GLN A 583 -16.61 -17.10 3.64
N VAL A 584 -17.80 -16.95 3.06
CA VAL A 584 -18.01 -17.14 1.61
C VAL A 584 -17.21 -16.12 0.80
N MET A 585 -17.19 -14.86 1.26
CA MET A 585 -16.40 -13.79 0.63
C MET A 585 -14.89 -14.07 0.70
N ALA A 586 -14.42 -14.66 1.80
CA ALA A 586 -13.02 -15.04 1.98
C ALA A 586 -12.60 -16.16 1.03
N ILE A 587 -13.34 -17.28 0.96
CA ILE A 587 -13.01 -18.34 -0.01
C ILE A 587 -13.14 -17.86 -1.47
N ALA A 588 -14.08 -16.96 -1.77
CA ALA A 588 -14.17 -16.33 -3.09
C ALA A 588 -12.95 -15.46 -3.41
N THR A 589 -12.42 -14.76 -2.42
CA THR A 589 -11.19 -13.99 -2.54
C THR A 589 -9.99 -14.92 -2.74
N LEU A 590 -9.86 -15.98 -1.94
CA LEU A 590 -8.83 -17.01 -2.12
C LEU A 590 -8.89 -17.63 -3.52
N ALA A 591 -10.09 -17.89 -4.03
CA ALA A 591 -10.26 -18.37 -5.40
C ALA A 591 -9.76 -17.34 -6.41
N GLU A 592 -10.12 -16.06 -6.28
CA GLU A 592 -9.67 -15.02 -7.22
C GLU A 592 -8.15 -14.82 -7.20
N ILE A 593 -7.50 -14.96 -6.04
CA ILE A 593 -6.05 -14.73 -5.88
C ILE A 593 -5.21 -15.99 -6.11
N TYR A 594 -5.78 -17.20 -6.03
CA TYR A 594 -5.03 -18.44 -6.25
C TYR A 594 -4.38 -18.46 -7.64
N ASN A 595 -3.05 -18.67 -7.66
CA ASN A 595 -2.22 -18.65 -8.86
C ASN A 595 -2.39 -17.37 -9.72
N ASN A 596 -2.69 -16.23 -9.08
CA ASN A 596 -2.94 -14.96 -9.75
C ASN A 596 -1.78 -13.98 -9.53
N PRO A 597 -1.02 -13.60 -10.58
CA PRO A 597 0.12 -12.69 -10.45
C PRO A 597 -0.28 -11.25 -10.06
N ASP A 598 -1.55 -10.90 -10.18
CA ASP A 598 -2.02 -9.55 -9.91
C ASP A 598 -1.97 -9.20 -8.41
N VAL A 599 -1.90 -10.19 -7.51
CA VAL A 599 -1.64 -9.98 -6.06
C VAL A 599 -0.35 -9.19 -5.83
N PHE A 600 0.65 -9.38 -6.69
CA PHE A 600 1.95 -8.72 -6.60
C PHE A 600 2.00 -7.35 -7.29
N ARG A 601 0.86 -6.88 -7.82
CA ARG A 601 0.74 -5.62 -8.57
C ARG A 601 -0.24 -4.65 -7.94
N GLY A 602 -1.03 -5.11 -6.97
CA GLY A 602 -2.05 -4.32 -6.29
C GLY A 602 -3.05 -5.21 -5.57
N VAL A 603 -4.14 -4.59 -5.12
CA VAL A 603 -5.15 -5.28 -4.31
C VAL A 603 -6.22 -5.88 -5.22
N VAL A 604 -6.21 -7.19 -5.38
CA VAL A 604 -7.21 -7.94 -6.16
C VAL A 604 -8.54 -7.97 -5.43
N LYS A 605 -9.61 -7.50 -6.08
CA LYS A 605 -10.97 -7.52 -5.51
C LYS A 605 -11.92 -8.36 -6.36
N ILE A 606 -12.76 -9.15 -5.69
CA ILE A 606 -13.88 -9.85 -6.32
C ILE A 606 -14.87 -8.87 -6.97
N ARG A 607 -15.59 -9.33 -7.98
CA ARG A 607 -16.63 -8.53 -8.67
C ARG A 607 -17.75 -8.15 -7.70
N LYS A 608 -18.22 -6.91 -7.78
CA LYS A 608 -19.32 -6.41 -6.92
C LYS A 608 -20.61 -7.20 -7.12
N GLY A 609 -20.93 -7.58 -8.35
CA GLY A 609 -22.12 -8.39 -8.63
C GLY A 609 -22.03 -9.79 -8.04
N LEU A 610 -20.85 -10.45 -8.15
CA LEU A 610 -20.57 -11.71 -7.45
C LEU A 610 -20.75 -11.58 -5.93
N ALA A 611 -20.21 -10.52 -5.32
CA ALA A 611 -20.40 -10.24 -3.89
C ALA A 611 -21.88 -10.10 -3.52
N CYS A 612 -22.66 -9.31 -4.28
CA CYS A 612 -24.10 -9.19 -4.07
C CYS A 612 -24.80 -10.55 -4.15
N ARG A 613 -24.47 -11.35 -5.17
CA ARG A 613 -25.06 -12.68 -5.34
C ARG A 613 -24.76 -13.61 -4.16
N MET A 614 -23.51 -13.66 -3.71
CA MET A 614 -23.12 -14.46 -2.55
C MET A 614 -23.86 -14.03 -1.29
N ILE A 615 -24.05 -12.72 -1.07
CA ILE A 615 -24.84 -12.20 0.05
C ILE A 615 -26.29 -12.71 -0.01
N LEU A 616 -26.90 -12.75 -1.20
CA LEU A 616 -28.28 -13.23 -1.37
C LEU A 616 -28.43 -14.75 -1.21
N GLU A 617 -27.42 -15.50 -1.62
CA GLU A 617 -27.46 -16.96 -1.65
C GLU A 617 -26.89 -17.62 -0.38
N SER A 618 -26.15 -16.90 0.47
CA SER A 618 -25.54 -17.42 1.70
C SER A 618 -26.47 -17.36 2.92
N GLY A 619 -27.77 -17.58 2.70
CA GLY A 619 -28.82 -17.47 3.72
C GLY A 619 -28.98 -18.70 4.63
N ASN A 620 -28.41 -19.84 4.24
CA ASN A 620 -28.55 -21.13 4.92
C ASN A 620 -27.39 -22.08 4.56
N LEU A 621 -27.36 -23.26 5.19
CA LEU A 621 -26.34 -24.29 4.98
C LEU A 621 -26.21 -24.76 3.52
N GLU A 622 -27.32 -24.94 2.82
CA GLU A 622 -27.31 -25.39 1.41
C GLU A 622 -26.63 -24.36 0.51
N GLY A 623 -26.95 -23.08 0.71
CA GLY A 623 -26.36 -21.96 -0.02
C GLY A 623 -24.85 -21.86 0.19
N ILE A 624 -24.39 -21.93 1.46
CA ILE A 624 -22.94 -21.88 1.73
C ILE A 624 -22.23 -23.12 1.16
N PHE A 625 -22.82 -24.31 1.27
CA PHE A 625 -22.20 -25.53 0.73
C PHE A 625 -22.05 -25.43 -0.78
N CYS A 626 -23.06 -24.89 -1.48
CA CYS A 626 -22.97 -24.65 -2.91
C CYS A 626 -21.79 -23.73 -3.27
N TRP A 627 -21.61 -22.61 -2.55
CA TRP A 627 -20.51 -21.68 -2.80
C TRP A 627 -19.14 -22.25 -2.47
N PHE A 628 -18.98 -22.86 -1.29
CA PHE A 628 -17.72 -23.48 -0.88
C PHE A 628 -17.32 -24.61 -1.83
N ASN A 629 -18.26 -25.46 -2.22
CA ASN A 629 -18.05 -26.53 -3.19
C ASN A 629 -17.56 -25.96 -4.53
N LYS A 630 -18.32 -25.02 -5.11
CA LYS A 630 -18.02 -24.40 -6.42
C LYS A 630 -16.66 -23.71 -6.42
N LEU A 631 -16.33 -22.96 -5.36
CA LEU A 631 -15.08 -22.21 -5.28
C LEU A 631 -13.88 -23.12 -5.04
N ALA A 632 -14.01 -24.16 -4.22
CA ALA A 632 -12.99 -25.18 -4.02
C ALA A 632 -12.71 -25.98 -5.31
N GLU A 633 -13.75 -26.39 -6.05
CA GLU A 633 -13.60 -27.01 -7.37
C GLU A 633 -12.89 -26.07 -8.36
N GLY A 634 -13.23 -24.78 -8.36
CA GLY A 634 -12.61 -23.78 -9.21
C GLY A 634 -11.14 -23.49 -8.88
N ILE A 635 -10.72 -23.67 -7.63
CA ILE A 635 -9.30 -23.64 -7.23
C ILE A 635 -8.61 -24.92 -7.70
N ALA A 636 -9.18 -26.10 -7.39
CA ALA A 636 -8.63 -27.39 -7.77
C ALA A 636 -8.38 -27.51 -9.29
N ALA A 637 -9.30 -26.97 -10.12
CA ALA A 637 -9.17 -26.97 -11.57
C ALA A 637 -8.04 -26.07 -12.12
N ARG A 638 -7.52 -25.13 -11.31
CA ARG A 638 -6.44 -24.20 -11.70
C ARG A 638 -5.09 -24.54 -11.08
N VAL A 639 -4.99 -25.64 -10.33
CA VAL A 639 -3.72 -26.10 -9.73
C VAL A 639 -2.71 -26.42 -10.84
N PRO A 640 -1.56 -25.72 -10.91
CA PRO A 640 -0.54 -26.03 -11.91
C PRO A 640 0.10 -27.39 -11.63
N ALA A 641 0.36 -28.18 -12.68
CA ALA A 641 0.91 -29.53 -12.54
C ALA A 641 2.32 -29.57 -11.90
N LEU A 642 3.10 -28.49 -12.10
CA LEU A 642 4.47 -28.35 -11.59
C LEU A 642 4.54 -27.52 -10.30
N ASP A 643 3.41 -27.12 -9.74
CA ASP A 643 3.39 -26.34 -8.51
C ASP A 643 3.85 -27.20 -7.31
N PRO A 644 4.79 -26.73 -6.47
CA PRO A 644 5.33 -27.51 -5.35
C PRO A 644 4.27 -27.96 -4.33
N CYS A 645 3.18 -27.20 -4.18
CA CYS A 645 2.10 -27.49 -3.23
C CYS A 645 0.87 -28.15 -3.88
N ALA A 646 0.91 -28.47 -5.18
CA ALA A 646 -0.22 -28.97 -5.96
C ALA A 646 -1.00 -30.13 -5.30
N SER A 647 -0.29 -31.11 -4.73
CA SER A 647 -0.91 -32.26 -4.05
C SER A 647 -1.67 -31.84 -2.79
N ARG A 648 -1.08 -30.97 -1.96
CA ARG A 648 -1.69 -30.41 -0.76
C ARG A 648 -2.89 -29.55 -1.12
N THR A 649 -2.79 -28.67 -2.12
CA THR A 649 -3.92 -27.84 -2.58
C THR A 649 -5.09 -28.70 -3.03
N THR A 650 -4.81 -29.72 -3.84
CA THR A 650 -5.85 -30.63 -4.35
C THR A 650 -6.53 -31.37 -3.20
N GLN A 651 -5.76 -31.80 -2.19
CA GLN A 651 -6.29 -32.49 -1.02
C GLN A 651 -7.20 -31.58 -0.18
N VAL A 652 -6.77 -30.35 0.14
CA VAL A 652 -7.61 -29.43 0.96
C VAL A 652 -8.88 -29.02 0.22
N CYS A 653 -8.80 -28.78 -1.10
CA CYS A 653 -9.97 -28.52 -1.93
C CYS A 653 -10.91 -29.74 -1.96
N LYS A 654 -10.37 -30.94 -2.09
CA LYS A 654 -11.15 -32.18 -2.06
C LYS A 654 -11.90 -32.36 -0.74
N ILE A 655 -11.26 -32.09 0.40
CA ILE A 655 -11.91 -32.17 1.72
C ILE A 655 -13.08 -31.18 1.78
N ALA A 656 -12.87 -29.93 1.34
CA ALA A 656 -13.94 -28.93 1.29
C ALA A 656 -15.11 -29.37 0.39
N VAL A 657 -14.83 -29.95 -0.77
CA VAL A 657 -15.83 -30.50 -1.70
C VAL A 657 -16.58 -31.69 -1.08
N ASP A 658 -15.87 -32.64 -0.48
CA ASP A 658 -16.47 -33.83 0.13
C ASP A 658 -17.37 -33.44 1.33
N MET A 659 -16.99 -32.42 2.12
CA MET A 659 -17.80 -31.91 3.22
C MET A 659 -19.05 -31.15 2.78
N THR A 660 -19.06 -30.60 1.56
CA THR A 660 -20.15 -29.76 1.04
C THR A 660 -21.03 -30.47 0.02
N THR A 661 -20.60 -31.64 -0.46
CA THR A 661 -21.40 -32.46 -1.37
C THR A 661 -22.52 -33.16 -0.60
N PRO A 662 -23.79 -33.01 -1.00
CA PRO A 662 -24.90 -33.71 -0.36
C PRO A 662 -24.72 -35.24 -0.46
N THR A 663 -24.64 -35.93 0.67
CA THR A 663 -24.66 -37.41 0.70
C THR A 663 -26.03 -37.92 0.22
N GLY A 664 -26.08 -38.49 -0.99
CA GLY A 664 -27.10 -39.44 -1.48
C GLY A 664 -28.57 -39.23 -1.09
N LYS A 665 -29.29 -38.38 -1.86
CA LYS A 665 -30.72 -38.44 -2.27
C LYS A 665 -31.31 -37.06 -2.64
N ALA A 666 -30.62 -35.96 -2.33
CA ALA A 666 -31.14 -34.61 -2.54
C ALA A 666 -30.85 -33.99 -3.94
N LEU A 667 -30.00 -34.61 -4.76
CA LEU A 667 -29.62 -34.08 -6.09
C LEU A 667 -30.52 -34.64 -7.19
N ARG A 668 -31.80 -34.25 -7.19
CA ARG A 668 -32.64 -34.33 -8.41
C ARG A 668 -33.65 -33.21 -8.60
N THR A 669 -33.75 -32.22 -7.71
CA THR A 669 -34.82 -31.20 -7.76
C THR A 669 -34.37 -29.74 -7.86
N SER A 670 -33.07 -29.41 -7.81
CA SER A 670 -32.63 -28.00 -7.77
C SER A 670 -32.37 -27.34 -9.14
N ARG A 671 -32.00 -28.10 -10.19
CA ARG A 671 -31.79 -27.52 -11.54
C ARG A 671 -33.06 -26.90 -12.17
N THR A 672 -34.25 -27.24 -11.68
CA THR A 672 -35.52 -26.73 -12.22
C THR A 672 -36.08 -25.53 -11.44
N LYS A 673 -35.63 -25.27 -10.20
CA LYS A 673 -36.22 -24.19 -9.38
C LYS A 673 -35.65 -22.80 -9.70
N VAL A 674 -34.41 -22.70 -10.18
CA VAL A 674 -33.81 -21.41 -10.56
C VAL A 674 -34.51 -20.76 -11.77
N VAL A 675 -35.11 -21.56 -12.66
CA VAL A 675 -35.88 -21.06 -13.82
C VAL A 675 -37.29 -20.60 -13.43
N LEU A 676 -37.84 -21.04 -12.30
CA LEU A 676 -39.20 -20.71 -11.87
C LEU A 676 -39.31 -19.37 -11.12
N TYR A 677 -38.22 -18.86 -10.53
CA TYR A 677 -38.22 -17.52 -9.92
C TYR A 677 -38.03 -16.38 -10.92
N SER A 678 -37.59 -16.66 -12.15
CA SER A 678 -37.49 -15.65 -13.22
C SER A 678 -38.83 -15.26 -13.85
N VAL A 679 -39.85 -16.12 -13.84
CA VAL A 679 -41.11 -15.86 -14.57
C VAL A 679 -42.06 -14.90 -13.83
N PRO A 680 -42.28 -15.01 -12.50
CA PRO A 680 -43.14 -14.05 -11.79
C PRO A 680 -42.52 -12.64 -11.71
N VAL A 681 -41.19 -12.57 -11.68
CA VAL A 681 -40.44 -11.30 -11.65
C VAL A 681 -40.48 -10.60 -13.01
N LEU A 682 -40.43 -11.35 -14.12
CA LEU A 682 -40.64 -10.81 -15.47
C LEU A 682 -42.05 -10.21 -15.66
N LEU A 683 -43.07 -10.83 -15.07
CA LEU A 683 -44.44 -10.31 -15.14
C LEU A 683 -44.67 -9.09 -14.22
N SER A 684 -43.99 -9.03 -13.08
CA SER A 684 -44.09 -7.92 -12.13
C SER A 684 -43.37 -6.66 -12.64
N ALA A 685 -42.20 -6.83 -13.30
CA ALA A 685 -41.47 -5.73 -13.92
C ALA A 685 -42.20 -5.17 -15.16
N ALA A 686 -42.88 -6.02 -15.94
CA ALA A 686 -43.73 -5.58 -17.04
C ALA A 686 -45.00 -4.85 -16.58
N TYR A 687 -45.53 -5.18 -15.40
CA TYR A 687 -46.69 -4.49 -14.81
C TYR A 687 -46.34 -3.10 -14.26
N LEU A 688 -45.14 -2.93 -13.69
CA LEU A 688 -44.65 -1.64 -13.18
C LEU A 688 -44.17 -0.67 -14.27
N TYR A 689 -43.88 -1.14 -15.49
CA TYR A 689 -43.50 -0.29 -16.62
C TYR A 689 -44.72 0.27 -17.40
N ARG A 690 -45.95 -0.08 -17.01
CA ARG A 690 -47.21 0.32 -17.68
C ARG A 690 -48.14 1.18 -16.81
N ARG A 691 -47.64 1.77 -15.72
CA ARG A 691 -48.38 2.79 -14.94
C ARG A 691 -47.59 4.06 -14.75
#